data_AF-A0A7C1F0L2-F1
#
_entry.id   AF-A0A7C1F0L2-F1
#
_cell.length_a   1.000
_cell.length_b   1.000
_cell.length_c   1.000
_cell.angle_alpha   90.00
_cell.angle_beta   90.00
_cell.angle_gamma   90.00
#
_symmetry.space_group_name_H-M   'P 1'
#
loop_
_entity.id
_entity.type
_entity.pdbx_description
1 polymer ?
#
loop_
_entity_poly.entity_id
_entity_poly.type
_entity_poly.pdbx_seq_one_letter_code
_entity_poly.pdbx_strand_id
1 'polypeptide(L)'
;MSSTVPLTRKTHTTEKTPNVYSRFNWSLWAGLLITGFIVFLALYGPALAPSDPLKENFIVVFSEGGFIKPPFAPFLVPGFWLGADEFGRDILSRLLWAVRPTLTLVLVVATMRLIIGLLVGMLAGWVTGRVARWLQRLMAAAVTAPVLFVALAVIALMGQSWGVWAFIVGLSLTGWAEVAQVVREQTRLVKQQSYVESARALGASEAQILTRHVVPQILPLLWVLLALEASSALLTTASLGFLGYFINAIWIPLGDFTGIRATGKPELGQMLNYSLTQPWSSLMAGTLVIVMLLGFNLLGAGLRWHFSPERRERGNWLSRRINAFANSLGDRVFLSLAEWQRTVSSGLAAALLVGVLVGGGWWLWAQTAQAATSDTALVVPGGHLWASAQHDFGATLYTPAHGPATGEIAWSLTEEAGLSGPVVAQDGMIYIASGKNGGTLLALNPAGEILWEATAPTSLIVPRTNDPFLDGDNFVLLGTPALTEAGEILVADGTGSLHAFSPAGTLRWTFINPQPENLLLNPIVGPEGHIYYGTLNYIFSLNAEGNLRWRAPLPTYSYMQPILRLSADGRYLAFQEALLDTTTAKIAFTANTSIEMYVMGADGKTYLRKQSVMEEWQITDTGASIVPSVKLDERALNINFRIPFNGGVTPQGRAWFLYSTGFDSPRIIWQAVNSESPELIDISTASSNVLAVDGQEVSYTCNSRPVAQTLCEAYRRNGQRIWAQNFGQEFSVDFIFGAALAPNRLYLTRTDGTLFAIGKLEQ
;
A
#
# COMPACT_ATOMS: atom_id res chain seq x y z
N MET A 1 -79.03 -57.20 15.48
CA MET A 1 -78.26 -58.38 15.94
C MET A 1 -76.79 -58.12 15.65
N SER A 2 -76.00 -58.19 16.72
CA SER A 2 -74.58 -57.90 16.80
C SER A 2 -73.76 -59.09 16.29
N SER A 3 -72.63 -58.84 15.61
CA SER A 3 -71.53 -59.80 15.57
C SER A 3 -70.20 -59.08 15.76
N THR A 4 -69.65 -59.35 16.93
CA THR A 4 -68.41 -58.89 17.56
C THR A 4 -67.15 -59.32 16.80
N VAL A 5 -66.23 -58.37 16.60
CA VAL A 5 -64.84 -58.61 16.20
C VAL A 5 -63.99 -58.84 17.46
N PRO A 6 -63.13 -59.87 17.54
CA PRO A 6 -62.29 -60.09 18.72
C PRO A 6 -61.03 -59.22 18.70
N LEU A 7 -60.75 -58.57 19.82
CA LEU A 7 -59.50 -57.85 20.08
C LEU A 7 -58.42 -58.85 20.55
N THR A 8 -57.45 -59.14 19.70
CA THR A 8 -56.22 -59.85 20.11
C THR A 8 -55.29 -58.91 20.86
N ARG A 9 -55.12 -59.19 22.16
CA ARG A 9 -54.24 -58.53 23.12
C ARG A 9 -52.77 -58.81 22.77
N LYS A 10 -52.04 -57.81 22.24
CA LYS A 10 -50.58 -57.89 22.13
C LYS A 10 -49.95 -57.61 23.50
N THR A 11 -49.25 -58.62 24.01
CA THR A 11 -48.40 -58.58 25.20
C THR A 11 -47.25 -57.60 25.00
N HIS A 12 -47.12 -56.60 25.88
CA HIS A 12 -45.93 -55.77 26.00
C HIS A 12 -44.77 -56.63 26.51
N THR A 13 -43.88 -57.06 25.62
CA THR A 13 -42.53 -57.48 26.00
C THR A 13 -41.71 -56.22 26.29
N THR A 14 -41.40 -56.01 27.57
CA THR A 14 -40.46 -55.01 28.05
C THR A 14 -39.05 -55.38 27.63
N GLU A 15 -38.68 -54.98 26.41
CA GLU A 15 -37.30 -55.05 25.95
C GLU A 15 -36.50 -53.94 26.66
N LYS A 16 -35.66 -54.34 27.61
CA LYS A 16 -34.68 -53.48 28.28
C LYS A 16 -33.72 -52.92 27.24
N THR A 17 -33.97 -51.72 26.75
CA THR A 17 -32.99 -50.98 25.95
C THR A 17 -31.80 -50.60 26.84
N PRO A 18 -30.55 -50.91 26.45
CA PRO A 18 -29.38 -50.48 27.20
C PRO A 18 -29.29 -48.96 27.17
N ASN A 19 -29.01 -48.43 28.34
CA ASN A 19 -28.96 -47.03 28.66
C ASN A 19 -27.64 -46.40 28.17
N VAL A 20 -27.68 -45.10 27.90
CA VAL A 20 -26.53 -44.18 27.75
C VAL A 20 -25.77 -44.22 26.41
N TYR A 21 -26.16 -43.36 25.47
CA TYR A 21 -25.23 -42.78 24.47
C TYR A 21 -25.16 -41.26 24.68
N SER A 22 -23.93 -40.76 24.79
CA SER A 22 -23.55 -39.44 25.31
C SER A 22 -24.19 -38.25 24.58
N ARG A 23 -24.69 -37.30 25.37
CA ARG A 23 -25.18 -35.96 25.01
C ARG A 23 -24.06 -35.00 24.51
N PHE A 24 -22.98 -35.53 23.94
CA PHE A 24 -21.77 -34.76 23.65
C PHE A 24 -21.87 -34.02 22.31
N ASN A 25 -21.97 -32.68 22.35
CA ASN A 25 -21.98 -31.84 21.16
C ASN A 25 -20.55 -31.68 20.62
N TRP A 26 -20.11 -32.66 19.81
CA TRP A 26 -18.75 -32.68 19.27
C TRP A 26 -18.38 -31.41 18.51
N SER A 27 -19.31 -30.86 17.71
CA SER A 27 -19.07 -29.63 16.93
C SER A 27 -18.79 -28.43 17.84
N LEU A 28 -19.52 -28.30 18.95
CA LEU A 28 -19.30 -27.22 19.91
C LEU A 28 -17.93 -27.34 20.59
N TRP A 29 -17.57 -28.53 21.06
CA TRP A 29 -16.28 -28.73 21.73
C TRP A 29 -15.10 -28.58 20.78
N ALA A 30 -15.19 -29.12 19.57
CA ALA A 30 -14.16 -28.93 18.54
C ALA A 30 -14.02 -27.46 18.14
N GLY A 31 -15.15 -26.75 17.94
CA GLY A 31 -15.17 -25.33 17.64
C GLY A 31 -14.58 -24.46 18.76
N LEU A 32 -14.94 -24.75 20.02
CA LEU A 32 -14.38 -24.08 21.20
C LEU A 32 -12.89 -24.31 21.35
N LEU A 33 -12.41 -25.54 21.11
CA LEU A 33 -10.99 -25.86 21.19
C LEU A 33 -10.19 -25.12 20.11
N ILE A 34 -10.63 -25.18 18.86
CA ILE A 34 -9.93 -24.49 17.74
C ILE A 34 -9.97 -22.98 17.94
N THR A 35 -11.14 -22.41 18.22
CA THR A 35 -11.27 -20.95 18.43
C THR A 35 -10.48 -20.51 19.66
N GLY A 36 -10.51 -21.30 20.74
CA GLY A 36 -9.71 -21.05 21.94
C GLY A 36 -8.21 -21.07 21.66
N PHE A 37 -7.73 -22.00 20.82
CA PHE A 37 -6.35 -22.03 20.36
C PHE A 37 -5.99 -20.79 19.52
N ILE A 38 -6.87 -20.35 18.62
CA ILE A 38 -6.66 -19.11 17.85
C ILE A 38 -6.62 -17.88 18.75
N VAL A 39 -7.51 -17.78 19.74
CA VAL A 39 -7.49 -16.69 20.73
C VAL A 39 -6.21 -16.77 21.58
N PHE A 40 -5.73 -17.96 21.92
CA PHE A 40 -4.45 -18.13 22.59
C PHE A 40 -3.28 -17.64 21.73
N LEU A 41 -3.22 -18.00 20.45
CA LEU A 41 -2.23 -17.46 19.50
C LEU A 41 -2.37 -15.94 19.34
N ALA A 42 -3.59 -15.42 19.31
CA ALA A 42 -3.80 -13.99 19.32
C ALA A 42 -3.27 -13.38 20.62
N LEU A 43 -3.49 -13.93 21.80
CA LEU A 43 -3.05 -13.27 23.05
C LEU A 43 -1.57 -13.48 23.37
N TYR A 44 -0.96 -14.59 22.96
CA TYR A 44 0.41 -14.95 23.33
C TYR A 44 1.36 -15.13 22.15
N GLY A 45 0.87 -15.20 20.92
CA GLY A 45 1.67 -15.44 19.71
C GLY A 45 2.87 -14.52 19.55
N PRO A 46 2.71 -13.19 19.64
CA PRO A 46 3.86 -12.26 19.59
C PRO A 46 4.91 -12.47 20.68
N ALA A 47 4.55 -13.01 21.84
CA ALA A 47 5.52 -13.34 22.90
C ALA A 47 6.17 -14.72 22.68
N LEU A 48 5.53 -15.59 21.91
CA LEU A 48 6.04 -16.91 21.54
C LEU A 48 6.85 -16.89 20.23
N ALA A 49 6.90 -15.75 19.54
CA ALA A 49 7.61 -15.59 18.28
C ALA A 49 9.13 -15.81 18.50
N PRO A 50 9.77 -16.76 17.78
CA PRO A 50 11.20 -17.04 17.94
C PRO A 50 12.12 -15.85 17.60
N SER A 51 11.66 -14.98 16.71
CA SER A 51 12.35 -13.80 16.22
C SER A 51 11.38 -12.64 16.02
N ASP A 52 11.88 -11.41 15.92
CA ASP A 52 11.06 -10.28 15.49
C ASP A 52 10.49 -10.58 14.09
N PRO A 53 9.16 -10.47 13.87
CA PRO A 53 8.52 -10.72 12.57
C PRO A 53 9.04 -9.82 11.44
N LEU A 54 9.76 -8.75 11.78
CA LEU A 54 10.38 -7.82 10.83
C LEU A 54 11.88 -7.91 10.72
N LYS A 55 12.51 -8.76 11.53
CA LYS A 55 13.93 -8.99 11.38
C LYS A 55 14.21 -9.71 10.07
N GLU A 56 14.85 -8.99 9.17
CA GLU A 56 15.27 -9.47 7.86
C GLU A 56 16.67 -10.08 7.95
N ASN A 57 16.89 -11.19 7.24
CA ASN A 57 18.14 -11.93 7.29
C ASN A 57 18.57 -12.28 5.85
N PHE A 58 19.37 -11.40 5.25
CA PHE A 58 19.77 -11.50 3.84
C PHE A 58 20.88 -12.52 3.58
N ILE A 59 21.64 -12.88 4.61
CA ILE A 59 22.74 -13.84 4.54
C ILE A 59 22.66 -14.74 5.76
N VAL A 60 22.36 -16.02 5.57
CA VAL A 60 22.45 -17.01 6.66
C VAL A 60 23.55 -18.01 6.33
N VAL A 61 24.57 -18.03 7.17
CA VAL A 61 25.71 -18.95 7.05
C VAL A 61 25.29 -20.30 7.60
N PHE A 62 25.20 -21.31 6.74
CA PHE A 62 24.98 -22.68 7.17
C PHE A 62 26.31 -23.29 7.66
N SER A 63 26.26 -24.25 8.59
CA SER A 63 27.41 -24.79 9.32
C SER A 63 28.50 -25.49 8.47
N GLU A 64 28.37 -25.48 7.14
CA GLU A 64 29.33 -26.05 6.18
C GLU A 64 29.77 -25.05 5.09
N GLY A 65 29.83 -23.74 5.40
CA GLY A 65 30.58 -22.75 4.60
C GLY A 65 29.93 -22.29 3.29
N GLY A 66 28.66 -22.62 3.02
CA GLY A 66 27.89 -22.12 1.88
C GLY A 66 26.96 -20.96 2.26
N PHE A 67 26.86 -19.97 1.36
CA PHE A 67 25.90 -18.87 1.46
C PHE A 67 24.59 -19.23 0.74
N ILE A 68 23.45 -19.08 1.43
CA ILE A 68 22.13 -19.27 0.82
C ILE A 68 21.34 -17.97 0.96
N LYS A 69 20.88 -17.44 -0.17
CA LYS A 69 20.03 -16.23 -0.22
C LYS A 69 18.55 -16.59 0.00
N PRO A 70 17.77 -15.73 0.68
CA PRO A 70 16.32 -15.84 0.72
C PRO A 70 15.70 -15.83 -0.69
N PRO A 71 14.49 -16.38 -0.88
CA PRO A 71 13.66 -17.05 0.13
C PRO A 71 14.11 -18.51 0.32
N PHE A 72 14.16 -18.99 1.55
CA PHE A 72 14.53 -20.38 1.85
C PHE A 72 13.33 -21.20 2.33
N ALA A 73 13.28 -22.44 1.83
CA ALA A 73 12.22 -23.39 2.13
C ALA A 73 12.22 -23.81 3.61
N PRO A 74 11.10 -24.34 4.13
CA PRO A 74 11.02 -24.88 5.48
C PRO A 74 12.15 -25.87 5.80
N PHE A 75 12.70 -25.78 7.01
CA PHE A 75 13.77 -26.65 7.54
C PHE A 75 15.13 -26.56 6.84
N LEU A 76 15.28 -25.67 5.85
CA LEU A 76 16.52 -25.56 5.08
C LEU A 76 17.62 -24.77 5.80
N VAL A 77 17.25 -23.91 6.76
CA VAL A 77 18.16 -23.07 7.57
C VAL A 77 17.84 -23.26 9.06
N PRO A 78 18.83 -23.46 9.96
CA PRO A 78 18.56 -23.69 11.37
C PRO A 78 18.00 -22.41 11.97
N GLY A 79 16.85 -22.51 12.65
CA GLY A 79 16.12 -21.34 13.16
C GLY A 79 14.91 -20.92 12.31
N PHE A 80 14.81 -21.34 11.04
CA PHE A 80 13.69 -21.01 10.15
C PHE A 80 12.83 -22.23 9.85
N TRP A 81 11.98 -22.61 10.81
CA TRP A 81 11.24 -23.88 10.75
C TRP A 81 10.18 -23.88 9.65
N LEU A 82 9.51 -22.75 9.43
CA LEU A 82 8.51 -22.58 8.36
C LEU A 82 9.06 -21.85 7.13
N GLY A 83 10.39 -21.72 7.05
CA GLY A 83 11.08 -20.97 6.00
C GLY A 83 11.08 -19.46 6.24
N ALA A 84 11.59 -18.71 5.27
CA ALA A 84 11.47 -17.25 5.24
C ALA A 84 10.84 -16.75 3.95
N ASP A 85 10.39 -15.50 4.00
CA ASP A 85 10.01 -14.77 2.81
C ASP A 85 11.21 -14.27 2.00
N GLU A 86 10.92 -13.53 0.93
CA GLU A 86 11.89 -12.90 0.03
C GLU A 86 12.88 -11.94 0.72
N PHE A 87 12.58 -11.50 1.95
CA PHE A 87 13.43 -10.60 2.75
C PHE A 87 14.16 -11.34 3.89
N GLY A 88 14.07 -12.68 3.94
CA GLY A 88 14.70 -13.47 5.00
C GLY A 88 14.02 -13.34 6.36
N ARG A 89 12.76 -12.89 6.41
CA ARG A 89 11.96 -12.81 7.64
C ARG A 89 11.33 -14.15 7.96
N ASP A 90 11.41 -14.58 9.21
CA ASP A 90 10.89 -15.86 9.65
C ASP A 90 9.36 -15.96 9.51
N ILE A 91 8.89 -16.92 8.71
CA ILE A 91 7.46 -17.12 8.46
C ILE A 91 6.74 -17.53 9.75
N LEU A 92 7.38 -18.29 10.65
CA LEU A 92 6.75 -18.72 11.90
C LEU A 92 6.45 -17.54 12.82
N SER A 93 7.44 -16.68 13.06
CA SER A 93 7.26 -15.41 13.78
C SER A 93 6.20 -14.53 13.13
N ARG A 94 6.21 -14.41 11.80
CA ARG A 94 5.21 -13.61 11.08
C ARG A 94 3.80 -14.13 11.25
N LEU A 95 3.60 -15.45 11.19
CA LEU A 95 2.28 -16.06 11.41
C LEU A 95 1.77 -15.82 12.84
N LEU A 96 2.61 -16.08 13.85
CA LEU A 96 2.26 -15.88 15.26
C LEU A 96 1.88 -14.42 15.55
N TRP A 97 2.53 -13.49 14.87
CA TRP A 97 2.24 -12.08 14.99
C TRP A 97 0.96 -11.68 14.23
N ALA A 98 0.77 -12.21 13.02
CA ALA A 98 -0.33 -11.89 12.12
C ALA A 98 -1.72 -12.30 12.63
N VAL A 99 -1.80 -13.30 13.52
CA VAL A 99 -3.09 -13.73 14.10
C VAL A 99 -3.81 -12.59 14.83
N ARG A 100 -3.08 -11.77 15.60
CA ARG A 100 -3.66 -10.66 16.39
C ARG A 100 -4.45 -9.66 15.52
N PRO A 101 -3.80 -8.93 14.58
CA PRO A 101 -4.47 -7.91 13.80
C PRO A 101 -5.62 -8.48 12.95
N THR A 102 -5.43 -9.67 12.36
CA THR A 102 -6.46 -10.32 11.56
C THR A 102 -7.68 -10.68 12.41
N LEU A 103 -7.48 -11.27 13.60
CA LEU A 103 -8.58 -11.61 14.49
C LEU A 103 -9.33 -10.38 15.00
N THR A 104 -8.61 -9.31 15.38
CA THR A 104 -9.21 -8.06 15.82
C THR A 104 -10.07 -7.43 14.72
N LEU A 105 -9.55 -7.33 13.50
CA LEU A 105 -10.29 -6.80 12.35
C LEU A 105 -11.59 -7.58 12.12
N VAL A 106 -11.48 -8.91 12.04
CA VAL A 106 -12.61 -9.80 11.75
C VAL A 106 -13.69 -9.70 12.84
N LEU A 107 -13.30 -9.68 14.12
CA LEU A 107 -14.25 -9.56 15.21
C LEU A 107 -14.96 -8.20 15.24
N VAL A 108 -14.24 -7.12 14.95
CA VAL A 108 -14.83 -5.77 14.87
C VAL A 108 -15.86 -5.72 13.72
N VAL A 109 -15.50 -6.21 12.54
CA VAL A 109 -16.40 -6.27 11.38
C VAL A 109 -17.63 -7.12 11.68
N ALA A 110 -17.45 -8.34 12.21
CA ALA A 110 -18.56 -9.24 12.52
C ALA A 110 -19.51 -8.63 13.56
N THR A 111 -18.96 -7.96 14.59
CA THR A 111 -19.76 -7.29 15.61
C THR A 111 -20.55 -6.12 15.01
N MET A 112 -19.93 -5.31 14.15
CA MET A 112 -20.62 -4.21 13.46
C MET A 112 -21.76 -4.72 12.56
N ARG A 113 -21.52 -5.76 11.76
CA ARG A 113 -22.57 -6.42 10.95
C ARG A 113 -23.72 -6.91 11.82
N LEU A 114 -23.39 -7.51 12.97
CA LEU A 114 -24.38 -8.02 13.91
C LEU A 114 -25.24 -6.90 14.51
N ILE A 115 -24.63 -5.80 14.93
CA ILE A 115 -25.33 -4.63 15.50
C ILE A 115 -26.26 -4.01 14.44
N ILE A 116 -25.75 -3.73 13.24
CA ILE A 116 -26.54 -3.15 12.15
C ILE A 116 -27.68 -4.09 11.76
N GLY A 117 -27.38 -5.38 11.58
CA GLY A 117 -28.36 -6.40 11.23
C GLY A 117 -29.44 -6.59 12.29
N LEU A 118 -29.05 -6.59 13.57
CA LEU A 118 -29.98 -6.67 14.70
C LEU A 118 -30.96 -5.49 14.69
N LEU A 119 -30.47 -4.26 14.58
CA LEU A 119 -31.29 -3.05 14.58
C LEU A 119 -32.26 -3.02 13.39
N VAL A 120 -31.74 -3.22 12.18
CA VAL A 120 -32.56 -3.17 10.95
C VAL A 120 -33.54 -4.35 10.90
N GLY A 121 -33.09 -5.55 11.25
CA GLY A 121 -33.90 -6.78 11.25
C GLY A 121 -35.05 -6.73 12.25
N MET A 122 -34.79 -6.29 13.48
CA MET A 122 -35.85 -6.12 14.48
C MET A 122 -36.88 -5.09 14.03
N LEU A 123 -36.44 -3.94 13.53
CA LEU A 123 -37.34 -2.90 13.02
C LEU A 123 -38.20 -3.41 11.86
N ALA A 124 -37.59 -4.14 10.91
CA ALA A 124 -38.27 -4.70 9.75
C ALA A 124 -39.22 -5.87 10.09
N GLY A 125 -38.99 -6.59 11.18
CA GLY A 125 -39.89 -7.62 11.71
C GLY A 125 -41.03 -7.05 12.56
N TRP A 126 -40.80 -5.91 13.20
CA TRP A 126 -41.76 -5.27 14.10
C TRP A 126 -42.77 -4.39 13.36
N VAL A 127 -42.33 -3.57 12.41
CA VAL A 127 -43.17 -2.60 11.70
C VAL A 127 -43.97 -3.28 10.58
N THR A 128 -45.20 -2.82 10.33
CA THR A 128 -46.05 -3.25 9.20
C THR A 128 -46.28 -2.09 8.22
N GLY A 129 -46.64 -2.37 6.97
CA GLY A 129 -47.02 -1.35 5.98
C GLY A 129 -45.88 -0.90 5.05
N ARG A 130 -45.84 0.40 4.67
CA ARG A 130 -44.89 0.92 3.66
C ARG A 130 -43.43 0.84 4.11
N VAL A 131 -43.13 1.18 5.36
CA VAL A 131 -41.76 1.13 5.92
C VAL A 131 -41.20 -0.29 5.88
N ALA A 132 -42.00 -1.29 6.25
CA ALA A 132 -41.60 -2.69 6.19
C ALA A 132 -41.25 -3.14 4.75
N ARG A 133 -42.03 -2.70 3.75
CA ARG A 133 -41.75 -2.97 2.33
C ARG A 133 -40.46 -2.30 1.86
N TRP A 134 -40.18 -1.08 2.31
CA TRP A 134 -38.92 -0.38 1.99
C TRP A 134 -37.71 -1.08 2.61
N LEU A 135 -37.76 -1.43 3.90
CA LEU A 135 -36.68 -2.17 4.56
C LEU A 135 -36.44 -3.53 3.90
N GLN A 136 -37.50 -4.23 3.49
CA GLN A 136 -37.37 -5.50 2.77
C GLN A 136 -36.69 -5.34 1.41
N ARG A 137 -36.99 -4.27 0.66
CA ARG A 137 -36.29 -3.94 -0.59
C ARG A 137 -34.82 -3.59 -0.35
N LEU A 138 -34.54 -2.82 0.71
CA LEU A 138 -33.17 -2.45 1.09
C LEU A 138 -32.32 -3.69 1.42
N MET A 139 -32.85 -4.60 2.24
CA MET A 139 -32.17 -5.87 2.56
C MET A 139 -31.99 -6.75 1.32
N ALA A 140 -32.98 -6.82 0.43
CA ALA A 140 -32.87 -7.59 -0.81
C ALA A 140 -31.77 -7.02 -1.73
N ALA A 141 -31.73 -5.69 -1.89
CA ALA A 141 -30.72 -5.01 -2.69
C ALA A 141 -29.30 -5.22 -2.11
N ALA A 142 -29.15 -5.14 -0.79
CA ALA A 142 -27.87 -5.33 -0.12
C ALA A 142 -27.31 -6.76 -0.29
N VAL A 143 -28.16 -7.79 -0.23
CA VAL A 143 -27.72 -9.20 -0.43
C VAL A 143 -27.38 -9.50 -1.88
N THR A 144 -28.03 -8.85 -2.85
CA THR A 144 -27.70 -9.05 -4.27
C THR A 144 -26.36 -8.45 -4.70
N ALA A 145 -25.79 -7.55 -3.89
CA ALA A 145 -24.56 -6.88 -4.23
C ALA A 145 -23.36 -7.81 -3.95
N PRO A 146 -22.46 -8.05 -4.92
CA PRO A 146 -21.28 -8.87 -4.71
C PRO A 146 -20.37 -8.27 -3.62
N VAL A 147 -20.21 -9.00 -2.51
CA VAL A 147 -19.53 -8.52 -1.29
C VAL A 147 -18.11 -7.99 -1.58
N LEU A 148 -17.33 -8.72 -2.36
CA LEU A 148 -15.95 -8.32 -2.70
C LEU A 148 -15.92 -7.02 -3.50
N PHE A 149 -16.80 -6.85 -4.49
CA PHE A 149 -16.84 -5.64 -5.31
C PHE A 149 -17.27 -4.42 -4.50
N VAL A 150 -18.27 -4.57 -3.62
CA VAL A 150 -18.69 -3.47 -2.74
C VAL A 150 -17.61 -3.14 -1.73
N ALA A 151 -16.98 -4.14 -1.11
CA ALA A 151 -15.89 -3.92 -0.16
C ALA A 151 -14.73 -3.19 -0.84
N LEU A 152 -14.29 -3.64 -2.02
CA LEU A 152 -13.25 -2.98 -2.82
C LEU A 152 -13.65 -1.56 -3.22
N ALA A 153 -14.88 -1.36 -3.69
CA ALA A 153 -15.38 -0.05 -4.07
C ALA A 153 -15.38 0.91 -2.88
N VAL A 154 -15.84 0.47 -1.69
CA VAL A 154 -15.82 1.30 -0.48
C VAL A 154 -14.39 1.57 -0.02
N ILE A 155 -13.52 0.57 -0.02
CA ILE A 155 -12.10 0.75 0.34
C ILE A 155 -11.44 1.75 -0.61
N ALA A 156 -11.70 1.62 -1.92
CA ALA A 156 -11.20 2.54 -2.94
C ALA A 156 -11.76 3.96 -2.78
N LEU A 157 -13.05 4.11 -2.49
CA LEU A 157 -13.71 5.41 -2.30
C LEU A 157 -13.29 6.11 -1.00
N MET A 158 -13.08 5.36 0.08
CA MET A 158 -12.63 5.91 1.35
C MET A 158 -11.16 6.32 1.31
N GLY A 159 -10.38 5.69 0.43
CA GLY A 159 -8.96 5.98 0.29
C GLY A 159 -8.11 5.42 1.44
N GLN A 160 -6.80 5.40 1.22
CA GLN A 160 -5.85 4.80 2.16
C GLN A 160 -5.66 5.62 3.44
N SER A 161 -6.08 6.89 3.46
CA SER A 161 -6.00 7.79 4.63
C SER A 161 -6.82 7.29 5.83
N TRP A 162 -7.83 6.44 5.59
CA TRP A 162 -8.62 5.80 6.64
C TRP A 162 -7.96 4.53 7.18
N GLY A 163 -6.90 4.02 6.52
CA GLY A 163 -6.15 2.83 6.94
C GLY A 163 -7.06 1.63 7.24
N VAL A 164 -6.94 1.08 8.45
CA VAL A 164 -7.76 -0.06 8.91
C VAL A 164 -9.27 0.27 8.89
N TRP A 165 -9.66 1.54 9.07
CA TRP A 165 -11.07 1.93 9.06
C TRP A 165 -11.73 1.79 7.70
N ALA A 166 -10.99 1.93 6.59
CA ALA A 166 -11.51 1.68 5.25
C ALA A 166 -11.98 0.21 5.11
N PHE A 167 -11.17 -0.72 5.59
CA PHE A 167 -11.51 -2.15 5.63
C PHE A 167 -12.67 -2.42 6.58
N ILE A 168 -12.67 -1.82 7.79
CA ILE A 168 -13.77 -2.02 8.75
C ILE A 168 -15.09 -1.54 8.14
N VAL A 169 -15.14 -0.35 7.56
CA VAL A 169 -16.37 0.22 7.00
C VAL A 169 -16.80 -0.55 5.75
N GLY A 170 -15.88 -0.82 4.81
CA GLY A 170 -16.19 -1.56 3.58
C GLY A 170 -16.70 -2.99 3.85
N LEU A 171 -16.07 -3.68 4.79
CA LEU A 171 -16.50 -5.03 5.18
C LEU A 171 -17.75 -5.01 6.08
N SER A 172 -18.02 -3.95 6.85
CA SER A 172 -19.23 -3.86 7.69
C SER A 172 -20.47 -3.44 6.90
N LEU A 173 -20.29 -2.63 5.84
CA LEU A 173 -21.37 -2.23 4.93
C LEU A 173 -21.91 -3.42 4.12
N THR A 174 -21.09 -4.46 3.98
CA THR A 174 -21.45 -5.73 3.36
C THR A 174 -21.79 -6.77 4.45
N GLY A 175 -22.69 -7.71 4.18
CA GLY A 175 -23.05 -8.81 5.11
C GLY A 175 -24.08 -8.51 6.20
N TRP A 176 -24.26 -7.27 6.65
CA TRP A 176 -25.28 -6.94 7.69
C TRP A 176 -26.71 -7.33 7.30
N ALA A 177 -27.01 -7.35 5.99
CA ALA A 177 -28.34 -7.64 5.48
C ALA A 177 -28.73 -9.13 5.68
N GLU A 178 -27.77 -10.05 5.64
CA GLU A 178 -28.00 -11.48 5.91
C GLU A 178 -28.45 -11.68 7.37
N VAL A 179 -27.72 -11.05 8.31
CA VAL A 179 -28.11 -10.99 9.72
C VAL A 179 -29.50 -10.36 9.87
N ALA A 180 -29.77 -9.25 9.20
CA ALA A 180 -31.04 -8.54 9.29
C ALA A 180 -32.24 -9.40 8.86
N GLN A 181 -32.08 -10.20 7.78
CA GLN A 181 -33.13 -11.11 7.32
C GLN A 181 -33.42 -12.20 8.37
N VAL A 182 -32.39 -12.81 8.94
CA VAL A 182 -32.56 -13.84 9.97
C VAL A 182 -33.23 -13.26 11.23
N VAL A 183 -32.74 -12.11 11.72
CA VAL A 183 -33.30 -11.43 12.89
C VAL A 183 -34.75 -11.01 12.64
N ARG A 184 -35.08 -10.54 11.43
CA ARG A 184 -36.45 -10.18 11.05
C ARG A 184 -37.41 -11.35 11.17
N GLU A 185 -37.03 -12.50 10.62
CA GLU A 185 -37.88 -13.68 10.65
C GLU A 185 -38.15 -14.15 12.09
N GLN A 186 -37.11 -14.16 12.93
CA GLN A 186 -37.26 -14.48 14.34
C GLN A 186 -38.11 -13.46 15.09
N THR A 187 -37.90 -12.17 14.82
CA THR A 187 -38.72 -11.09 15.40
C THR A 187 -40.19 -11.26 15.03
N ARG A 188 -40.49 -11.62 13.78
CA ARG A 188 -41.85 -11.87 13.31
C ARG A 188 -42.49 -13.08 13.99
N LEU A 189 -41.73 -14.17 14.18
CA LEU A 189 -42.18 -15.37 14.89
C LEU A 189 -42.50 -15.06 16.36
N VAL A 190 -41.65 -14.29 17.04
CA VAL A 190 -41.87 -13.87 18.44
C VAL A 190 -43.08 -12.95 18.55
N LYS A 191 -43.23 -12.00 17.63
CA LYS A 191 -44.37 -11.06 17.59
C LYS A 191 -45.72 -11.77 17.51
N GLN A 192 -45.79 -12.95 16.89
CA GLN A 192 -47.01 -13.76 16.73
C GLN A 192 -47.33 -14.65 17.94
N GLN A 193 -46.51 -14.67 18.99
CA GLN A 193 -46.72 -15.52 20.16
C GLN A 193 -47.77 -14.95 21.12
N SER A 194 -48.55 -15.84 21.75
CA SER A 194 -49.65 -15.44 22.65
C SER A 194 -49.21 -14.64 23.88
N TYR A 195 -47.97 -14.80 24.37
CA TYR A 195 -47.47 -13.99 25.49
C TYR A 195 -47.20 -12.53 25.09
N VAL A 196 -46.88 -12.27 23.81
CA VAL A 196 -46.73 -10.90 23.30
C VAL A 196 -48.10 -10.21 23.21
N GLU A 197 -49.11 -10.94 22.73
CA GLU A 197 -50.51 -10.48 22.71
C GLU A 197 -51.01 -10.17 24.13
N SER A 198 -50.73 -11.06 25.08
CA SER A 198 -51.07 -10.88 26.50
C SER A 198 -50.38 -9.66 27.10
N ALA A 199 -49.08 -9.46 26.83
CA ALA A 199 -48.33 -8.30 27.31
C ALA A 199 -48.90 -6.97 26.76
N ARG A 200 -49.34 -6.96 25.49
CA ARG A 200 -50.00 -5.80 24.89
C ARG A 200 -51.37 -5.53 25.52
N ALA A 201 -52.14 -6.58 25.83
CA ALA A 201 -53.42 -6.43 26.53
C ALA A 201 -53.26 -5.86 27.95
N LEU A 202 -52.12 -6.11 28.60
CA LEU A 202 -51.74 -5.54 29.89
C LEU A 202 -51.18 -4.10 29.82
N GLY A 203 -51.17 -3.47 28.62
CA GLY A 203 -50.73 -2.09 28.43
C GLY A 203 -49.22 -1.90 28.30
N ALA A 204 -48.44 -2.96 28.05
CA ALA A 204 -47.00 -2.83 27.80
C ALA A 204 -46.73 -2.03 26.52
N SER A 205 -45.79 -1.07 26.58
CA SER A 205 -45.39 -0.30 25.39
C SER A 205 -44.61 -1.15 24.39
N GLU A 206 -44.67 -0.80 23.12
CA GLU A 206 -43.98 -1.53 22.04
C GLU A 206 -42.45 -1.64 22.28
N ALA A 207 -41.84 -0.56 22.79
CA ALA A 207 -40.41 -0.54 23.15
C ALA A 207 -40.09 -1.47 24.32
N GLN A 208 -40.99 -1.56 25.31
CA GLN A 208 -40.85 -2.48 26.45
C GLN A 208 -40.99 -3.94 26.00
N ILE A 209 -41.89 -4.23 25.06
CA ILE A 209 -42.04 -5.59 24.52
C ILE A 209 -40.79 -5.97 23.73
N LEU A 210 -40.29 -5.09 22.85
CA LEU A 210 -39.06 -5.33 22.08
C LEU A 210 -37.86 -5.62 22.98
N THR A 211 -37.60 -4.77 23.97
CA THR A 211 -36.40 -4.88 24.81
C THR A 211 -36.48 -5.98 25.86
N ARG A 212 -37.64 -6.25 26.47
CA ARG A 212 -37.79 -7.27 27.53
C ARG A 212 -38.21 -8.65 27.04
N HIS A 213 -38.83 -8.75 25.86
CA HIS A 213 -39.36 -10.04 25.37
C HIS A 213 -38.66 -10.48 24.08
N VAL A 214 -38.48 -9.59 23.10
CA VAL A 214 -37.91 -9.96 21.80
C VAL A 214 -36.39 -10.11 21.87
N VAL A 215 -35.67 -9.09 22.32
CA VAL A 215 -34.19 -9.10 22.37
C VAL A 215 -33.64 -10.29 23.16
N PRO A 216 -34.11 -10.58 24.39
CA PRO A 216 -33.59 -11.69 25.18
C PRO A 216 -33.82 -13.06 24.53
N GLN A 217 -34.89 -13.20 23.75
CA GLN A 217 -35.24 -14.44 23.06
C GLN A 217 -34.39 -14.67 21.81
N ILE A 218 -33.96 -13.61 21.13
CA ILE A 218 -33.08 -13.69 19.95
C ILE A 218 -31.59 -13.75 20.37
N LEU A 219 -31.25 -13.32 21.57
CA LEU A 219 -29.87 -13.24 22.08
C LEU A 219 -29.04 -14.54 21.90
N PRO A 220 -29.57 -15.76 22.16
CA PRO A 220 -28.84 -17.01 21.89
C PRO A 220 -28.49 -17.20 20.41
N LEU A 221 -29.35 -16.75 19.50
CA LEU A 221 -29.10 -16.79 18.06
C LEU A 221 -28.03 -15.78 17.63
N LEU A 222 -27.91 -14.65 18.32
CA LEU A 222 -26.89 -13.65 18.02
C LEU A 222 -25.47 -14.19 18.20
N TRP A 223 -25.24 -15.04 19.20
CA TRP A 223 -23.94 -15.71 19.38
C TRP A 223 -23.61 -16.68 18.24
N VAL A 224 -24.62 -17.37 17.71
CA VAL A 224 -24.47 -18.23 16.53
C VAL A 224 -24.10 -17.39 15.30
N LEU A 225 -24.81 -16.27 15.10
CA LEU A 225 -24.60 -15.38 13.97
C LEU A 225 -23.23 -14.69 14.04
N LEU A 226 -22.77 -14.26 15.22
CA LEU A 226 -21.45 -13.65 15.39
C LEU A 226 -20.32 -14.57 14.91
N ALA A 227 -20.38 -15.86 15.26
CA ALA A 227 -19.37 -16.83 14.83
C ALA A 227 -19.40 -17.05 13.30
N LEU A 228 -20.59 -17.10 12.70
CA LEU A 228 -20.73 -17.27 11.25
C LEU A 228 -20.27 -16.01 10.49
N GLU A 229 -20.58 -14.82 11.00
CA GLU A 229 -20.13 -13.55 10.43
C GLU A 229 -18.62 -13.35 10.56
N ALA A 230 -18.01 -13.78 11.67
CA ALA A 230 -16.56 -13.78 11.81
C ALA A 230 -15.90 -14.67 10.74
N SER A 231 -16.47 -15.84 10.47
CA SER A 231 -15.98 -16.68 9.36
C SER A 231 -16.15 -16.00 7.99
N SER A 232 -17.29 -15.36 7.73
CA SER A 232 -17.56 -14.66 6.47
C SER A 232 -16.59 -13.50 6.27
N ALA A 233 -16.41 -12.65 7.28
CA ALA A 233 -15.49 -11.52 7.28
C ALA A 233 -14.03 -11.99 7.07
N LEU A 234 -13.58 -13.04 7.76
CA LEU A 234 -12.25 -13.60 7.57
C LEU A 234 -12.02 -14.08 6.13
N LEU A 235 -12.99 -14.75 5.52
CA LEU A 235 -12.89 -15.21 4.14
C LEU A 235 -12.80 -14.04 3.15
N THR A 236 -13.57 -12.97 3.38
CA THR A 236 -13.49 -11.77 2.54
C THR A 236 -12.15 -11.05 2.69
N THR A 237 -11.63 -10.91 3.91
CA THR A 237 -10.30 -10.32 4.15
C THR A 237 -9.20 -11.16 3.50
N ALA A 238 -9.28 -12.49 3.60
CA ALA A 238 -8.35 -13.39 2.95
C ALA A 238 -8.38 -13.27 1.41
N SER A 239 -9.59 -13.10 0.85
CA SER A 239 -9.77 -12.90 -0.60
C SER A 239 -9.18 -11.57 -1.06
N LEU A 240 -9.36 -10.49 -0.29
CA LEU A 240 -8.75 -9.19 -0.56
C LEU A 240 -7.22 -9.27 -0.47
N GLY A 241 -6.69 -9.97 0.53
CA GLY A 241 -5.26 -10.22 0.69
C GLY A 241 -4.64 -10.95 -0.50
N PHE A 242 -5.33 -11.98 -1.02
CA PHE A 242 -4.94 -12.66 -2.26
C PHE A 242 -4.95 -11.74 -3.48
N LEU A 243 -5.90 -10.80 -3.54
CA LEU A 243 -5.98 -9.77 -4.58
C LEU A 243 -4.96 -8.62 -4.40
N GLY A 244 -4.12 -8.67 -3.37
CA GLY A 244 -3.13 -7.64 -3.08
C GLY A 244 -3.66 -6.41 -2.33
N TYR A 245 -4.90 -6.45 -1.84
CA TYR A 245 -5.50 -5.40 -1.01
C TYR A 245 -5.44 -5.83 0.46
N PHE A 246 -4.43 -5.33 1.17
CA PHE A 246 -4.19 -5.64 2.58
C PHE A 246 -3.84 -4.40 3.39
N ILE A 247 -3.85 -4.57 4.72
CA ILE A 247 -3.56 -3.52 5.67
C ILE A 247 -2.04 -3.30 5.74
N ASN A 248 -1.60 -2.07 5.47
CA ASN A 248 -0.26 -1.51 5.70
C ASN A 248 0.93 -2.01 4.84
N ALA A 249 1.48 -1.09 4.05
CA ALA A 249 2.85 -1.11 3.56
C ALA A 249 3.39 0.34 3.58
N ILE A 250 4.40 0.65 4.42
CA ILE A 250 5.19 1.90 4.26
C ILE A 250 6.38 1.67 3.35
N TRP A 251 6.86 2.68 2.63
CA TRP A 251 8.07 2.67 1.81
C TRP A 251 9.05 3.82 2.16
N ILE A 252 10.17 3.66 2.86
CA ILE A 252 11.16 4.75 3.08
C ILE A 252 12.21 4.85 1.93
N PRO A 253 12.26 5.93 1.14
CA PRO A 253 13.42 6.32 0.34
C PRO A 253 14.68 6.61 1.14
N LEU A 254 15.82 6.21 0.59
CA LEU A 254 17.16 6.32 1.18
C LEU A 254 18.04 7.41 0.55
N GLY A 255 17.61 7.95 -0.59
CA GLY A 255 18.41 8.79 -1.49
C GLY A 255 17.61 9.14 -2.75
N ASP A 256 18.24 9.85 -3.70
CA ASP A 256 17.60 10.39 -4.91
C ASP A 256 16.82 9.35 -5.73
N PHE A 257 17.25 8.07 -5.69
CA PHE A 257 16.76 7.03 -6.60
C PHE A 257 16.38 5.69 -5.94
N THR A 258 16.38 5.62 -4.61
CA THR A 258 16.34 4.35 -3.85
C THR A 258 15.28 4.38 -2.75
N GLY A 259 14.55 3.28 -2.50
CA GLY A 259 13.65 3.15 -1.34
C GLY A 259 13.28 1.71 -0.93
N ILE A 260 13.02 1.54 0.37
CA ILE A 260 12.78 0.29 1.12
C ILE A 260 11.39 0.32 1.76
N ARG A 261 10.86 -0.82 2.23
CA ARG A 261 9.55 -0.92 2.87
C ARG A 261 9.65 -0.86 4.40
N ALA A 262 9.04 0.14 5.07
CA ALA A 262 9.08 0.26 6.54
C ALA A 262 7.72 0.46 7.24
N THR A 263 6.70 -0.39 6.99
CA THR A 263 5.84 -0.86 8.12
C THR A 263 5.58 -2.31 7.92
N GLY A 264 5.76 -2.99 9.03
CA GLY A 264 5.93 -4.40 9.05
C GLY A 264 5.13 -5.07 10.15
N LYS A 265 3.85 -4.75 10.24
CA LYS A 265 2.99 -5.54 11.11
C LYS A 265 2.30 -6.56 10.21
N PRO A 266 2.83 -7.81 10.12
CA PRO A 266 2.28 -8.79 9.21
C PRO A 266 0.83 -9.05 9.58
N GLU A 267 0.00 -9.24 8.57
CA GLU A 267 -1.38 -9.68 8.72
C GLU A 267 -1.62 -10.85 7.76
N LEU A 268 -2.53 -11.76 8.10
CA LEU A 268 -2.66 -13.03 7.37
C LEU A 268 -3.07 -12.84 5.90
N GLY A 269 -3.91 -11.86 5.60
CA GLY A 269 -4.30 -11.47 4.24
C GLY A 269 -3.09 -11.13 3.36
N GLN A 270 -2.18 -10.30 3.86
CA GLN A 270 -0.94 -9.92 3.18
C GLN A 270 -0.08 -11.15 2.87
N MET A 271 -0.01 -12.11 3.80
CA MET A 271 0.77 -13.32 3.62
C MET A 271 0.15 -14.31 2.62
N LEU A 272 -1.12 -14.11 2.24
CA LEU A 272 -1.80 -14.91 1.20
C LEU A 272 -1.49 -14.43 -0.22
N ASN A 273 -0.81 -13.30 -0.38
CA ASN A 273 -0.38 -12.87 -1.71
C ASN A 273 0.53 -13.95 -2.31
N TYR A 274 0.04 -14.57 -3.38
CA TYR A 274 0.66 -15.74 -3.96
C TYR A 274 1.90 -15.35 -4.76
N SER A 275 3.04 -15.97 -4.43
CA SER A 275 4.25 -15.86 -5.21
C SER A 275 4.78 -17.24 -5.57
N LEU A 276 5.12 -17.41 -6.86
CA LEU A 276 5.69 -18.64 -7.42
C LEU A 276 7.05 -18.99 -6.82
N THR A 277 7.77 -18.00 -6.27
CA THR A 277 9.12 -18.20 -5.71
C THR A 277 9.11 -18.52 -4.22
N GLN A 278 7.99 -18.30 -3.52
CA GLN A 278 7.83 -18.54 -2.08
C GLN A 278 6.44 -19.13 -1.76
N PRO A 279 6.09 -20.31 -2.31
CA PRO A 279 4.75 -20.87 -2.14
C PRO A 279 4.44 -21.21 -0.66
N TRP A 280 5.46 -21.52 0.16
CA TRP A 280 5.27 -21.91 1.56
C TRP A 280 4.67 -20.78 2.42
N SER A 281 4.98 -19.51 2.16
CA SER A 281 4.43 -18.40 2.96
C SER A 281 2.90 -18.33 2.82
N SER A 282 2.41 -18.35 1.57
CA SER A 282 0.98 -18.37 1.25
C SER A 282 0.29 -19.66 1.68
N LEU A 283 0.95 -20.82 1.56
CA LEU A 283 0.39 -22.11 2.00
C LEU A 283 0.22 -22.18 3.52
N MET A 284 1.19 -21.70 4.29
CA MET A 284 1.12 -21.70 5.76
C MET A 284 0.08 -20.69 6.25
N ALA A 285 0.06 -19.48 5.68
CA ALA A 285 -0.97 -18.48 5.98
C ALA A 285 -2.38 -18.99 5.62
N GLY A 286 -2.53 -19.60 4.44
CA GLY A 286 -3.78 -20.21 3.97
C GLY A 286 -4.27 -21.33 4.86
N THR A 287 -3.37 -22.21 5.31
CA THR A 287 -3.70 -23.29 6.24
C THR A 287 -4.23 -22.73 7.56
N LEU A 288 -3.58 -21.70 8.10
CA LEU A 288 -4.00 -21.07 9.34
C LEU A 288 -5.37 -20.37 9.20
N VAL A 289 -5.61 -19.68 8.08
CA VAL A 289 -6.92 -19.11 7.75
C VAL A 289 -8.01 -20.19 7.65
N ILE A 290 -7.73 -21.33 7.01
CA ILE A 290 -8.66 -22.46 6.93
C ILE A 290 -9.01 -23.01 8.32
N VAL A 291 -8.01 -23.14 9.21
CA VAL A 291 -8.22 -23.59 10.59
C VAL A 291 -9.09 -22.59 11.36
N MET A 292 -8.84 -21.29 11.22
CA MET A 292 -9.68 -20.24 11.82
C MET A 292 -11.13 -20.30 11.31
N LEU A 293 -11.32 -20.41 9.99
CA LEU A 293 -12.63 -20.55 9.37
C LEU A 293 -13.37 -21.79 9.90
N LEU A 294 -12.66 -22.92 10.01
CA LEU A 294 -13.21 -24.16 10.56
C LEU A 294 -13.64 -23.97 12.03
N GLY A 295 -12.80 -23.32 12.84
CA GLY A 295 -13.10 -23.02 14.24
C GLY A 295 -14.39 -22.22 14.40
N PHE A 296 -14.51 -21.11 13.68
CA PHE A 296 -15.69 -20.25 13.71
C PHE A 296 -16.97 -20.95 13.21
N ASN A 297 -16.89 -21.70 12.11
CA ASN A 297 -18.03 -22.44 11.58
C ASN A 297 -18.51 -23.55 12.53
N LEU A 298 -17.57 -24.33 13.10
CA LEU A 298 -17.89 -25.38 14.06
C LEU A 298 -18.46 -24.80 15.36
N LEU A 299 -17.93 -23.66 15.83
CA LEU A 299 -18.43 -22.96 17.00
C LEU A 299 -19.89 -22.49 16.76
N GLY A 300 -20.14 -21.83 15.62
CA GLY A 300 -21.48 -21.39 15.24
C GLY A 300 -22.47 -22.54 15.10
N ALA A 301 -22.07 -23.64 14.43
CA ALA A 301 -22.87 -24.85 14.38
C ALA A 301 -23.12 -25.41 15.78
N GLY A 302 -22.08 -25.62 16.58
CA GLY A 302 -22.18 -26.14 17.94
C GLY A 302 -23.17 -25.36 18.81
N LEU A 303 -23.09 -24.03 18.79
CA LEU A 303 -24.01 -23.14 19.51
C LEU A 303 -25.45 -23.30 19.01
N ARG A 304 -25.67 -23.38 17.69
CA ARG A 304 -27.00 -23.58 17.10
C ARG A 304 -27.65 -24.87 17.61
N TRP A 305 -26.90 -25.96 17.66
CA TRP A 305 -27.37 -27.27 18.13
C TRP A 305 -27.61 -27.32 19.66
N HIS A 306 -26.98 -26.42 20.41
CA HIS A 306 -27.20 -26.28 21.85
C HIS A 306 -28.49 -25.50 22.15
N PHE A 307 -28.78 -24.48 21.34
CA PHE A 307 -29.97 -23.64 21.51
C PHE A 307 -31.21 -24.15 20.76
N SER A 308 -31.10 -25.12 19.85
CA SER A 308 -32.25 -25.68 19.12
C SER A 308 -33.10 -26.62 20.01
N PRO A 309 -34.41 -26.35 20.21
CA PRO A 309 -35.30 -27.20 21.01
C PRO A 309 -35.79 -28.49 20.30
N GLU A 310 -35.61 -28.61 18.98
CA GLU A 310 -36.07 -29.76 18.20
C GLU A 310 -35.01 -30.88 18.14
N ARG A 311 -35.09 -31.84 19.08
CA ARG A 311 -34.40 -33.14 18.94
C ARG A 311 -35.35 -34.30 19.19
N ARG A 312 -36.16 -34.61 18.17
CA ARG A 312 -36.71 -35.96 17.95
C ARG A 312 -36.68 -36.26 16.47
N GLU A 313 -35.58 -36.84 15.98
CA GLU A 313 -35.69 -38.02 15.11
C GLU A 313 -34.36 -38.77 14.89
N ARG A 314 -34.51 -40.09 14.79
CA ARG A 314 -33.47 -41.12 14.70
C ARG A 314 -32.84 -41.10 13.30
N GLY A 315 -31.52 -41.11 13.23
CA GLY A 315 -30.78 -41.39 12.01
C GLY A 315 -29.43 -41.99 12.35
N ASN A 316 -29.10 -43.13 11.75
CA ASN A 316 -27.85 -43.85 12.01
C ASN A 316 -26.62 -42.98 11.68
N TRP A 317 -25.56 -43.15 12.49
CA TRP A 317 -24.35 -42.33 12.48
C TRP A 317 -23.64 -42.29 11.11
N LEU A 318 -23.70 -43.39 10.35
CA LEU A 318 -23.12 -43.47 9.00
C LEU A 318 -23.89 -42.63 7.97
N SER A 319 -25.22 -42.65 7.99
CA SER A 319 -26.04 -41.90 7.02
C SER A 319 -26.03 -40.39 7.29
N ARG A 320 -25.84 -39.97 8.55
CA ARG A 320 -25.63 -38.55 8.89
C ARG A 320 -24.30 -38.00 8.37
N ARG A 321 -23.23 -38.81 8.34
CA ARG A 321 -21.91 -38.40 7.85
C ARG A 321 -21.86 -38.35 6.33
N ILE A 322 -22.45 -39.35 5.67
CA ILE A 322 -22.47 -39.42 4.20
C ILE A 322 -23.42 -38.35 3.62
N ASN A 323 -24.60 -38.14 4.20
CA ASN A 323 -25.52 -37.11 3.72
C ASN A 323 -25.09 -35.69 4.09
N ALA A 324 -24.39 -35.46 5.23
CA ALA A 324 -23.85 -34.14 5.54
C ALA A 324 -22.66 -33.77 4.64
N PHE A 325 -21.87 -34.74 4.20
CA PHE A 325 -20.78 -34.51 3.24
C PHE A 325 -21.33 -34.36 1.81
N ALA A 326 -22.28 -35.21 1.39
CA ALA A 326 -22.93 -35.15 0.09
C ALA A 326 -23.76 -33.86 -0.09
N ASN A 327 -24.50 -33.41 0.92
CA ASN A 327 -25.25 -32.15 0.85
C ASN A 327 -24.32 -30.93 0.99
N SER A 328 -23.20 -31.03 1.73
CA SER A 328 -22.23 -29.93 1.81
C SER A 328 -21.45 -29.69 0.51
N LEU A 329 -21.25 -30.73 -0.30
CA LEU A 329 -20.64 -30.63 -1.64
C LEU A 329 -21.69 -30.33 -2.72
N GLY A 330 -22.89 -30.92 -2.64
CA GLY A 330 -23.99 -30.71 -3.57
C GLY A 330 -24.58 -29.30 -3.50
N ASP A 331 -24.90 -28.79 -2.31
CA ASP A 331 -25.61 -27.52 -2.16
C ASP A 331 -24.72 -26.28 -2.35
N ARG A 332 -23.39 -26.42 -2.25
CA ARG A 332 -22.45 -25.29 -2.45
C ARG A 332 -21.83 -25.22 -3.84
N VAL A 333 -21.79 -26.33 -4.58
CA VAL A 333 -21.15 -26.38 -5.91
C VAL A 333 -22.18 -26.46 -7.04
N PHE A 334 -23.38 -27.04 -6.83
CA PHE A 334 -24.41 -27.13 -7.87
C PHE A 334 -25.48 -26.02 -7.82
N LEU A 335 -25.77 -25.43 -6.66
CA LEU A 335 -26.71 -24.29 -6.58
C LEU A 335 -26.10 -22.98 -7.08
N SER A 336 -24.78 -22.84 -7.04
CA SER A 336 -24.04 -21.71 -7.65
C SER A 336 -24.05 -21.74 -9.19
N LEU A 337 -24.34 -22.89 -9.81
CA LEU A 337 -24.51 -23.03 -11.26
C LEU A 337 -25.98 -22.94 -11.71
N ALA A 338 -26.94 -23.30 -10.85
CA ALA A 338 -28.37 -23.27 -11.17
C ALA A 338 -29.03 -21.90 -10.92
N GLU A 339 -28.53 -21.08 -9.99
CA GLU A 339 -29.04 -19.72 -9.75
C GLU A 339 -28.45 -18.67 -10.70
N TRP A 340 -27.33 -18.95 -11.36
CA TRP A 340 -26.77 -18.11 -12.43
C TRP A 340 -27.73 -17.98 -13.63
N GLN A 341 -28.65 -18.94 -13.81
CA GLN A 341 -29.53 -19.03 -14.97
C GLN A 341 -30.93 -18.43 -14.75
N ARG A 342 -31.31 -18.06 -13.52
CA ARG A 342 -32.70 -17.65 -13.18
C ARG A 342 -32.78 -16.47 -12.22
N THR A 343 -32.18 -15.33 -12.56
CA THR A 343 -32.72 -13.99 -12.20
C THR A 343 -31.89 -12.90 -12.87
N VAL A 344 -31.92 -12.93 -14.20
CA VAL A 344 -31.72 -11.79 -15.12
C VAL A 344 -32.87 -10.76 -14.96
N SER A 345 -33.38 -10.56 -13.75
CA SER A 345 -34.54 -9.71 -13.46
C SER A 345 -34.17 -8.59 -12.49
N SER A 346 -33.31 -7.69 -12.94
CA SER A 346 -33.42 -6.27 -12.63
C SER A 346 -32.74 -5.45 -13.73
N GLY A 347 -33.35 -5.44 -14.92
CA GLY A 347 -32.93 -4.59 -16.04
C GLY A 347 -32.82 -3.09 -15.71
N LEU A 348 -33.37 -2.65 -14.56
CA LEU A 348 -33.21 -1.29 -14.04
C LEU A 348 -31.85 -1.04 -13.35
N ALA A 349 -31.23 -2.05 -12.72
CA ALA A 349 -29.92 -1.91 -12.08
C ALA A 349 -28.79 -1.91 -13.12
N ALA A 350 -28.92 -2.77 -14.14
CA ALA A 350 -28.03 -2.77 -15.30
C ALA A 350 -28.16 -1.49 -16.14
N ALA A 351 -29.38 -0.96 -16.32
CA ALA A 351 -29.60 0.29 -17.07
C ALA A 351 -29.10 1.54 -16.33
N LEU A 352 -29.14 1.58 -14.99
CA LEU A 352 -28.56 2.67 -14.21
C LEU A 352 -27.02 2.64 -14.23
N LEU A 353 -26.42 1.44 -14.15
CA LEU A 353 -24.97 1.26 -14.32
C LEU A 353 -24.51 1.64 -15.74
N VAL A 354 -25.22 1.21 -16.77
CA VAL A 354 -24.91 1.54 -18.17
C VAL A 354 -25.18 3.01 -18.46
N GLY A 355 -26.22 3.62 -17.89
CA GLY A 355 -26.50 5.06 -18.03
C GLY A 355 -25.42 5.94 -17.40
N VAL A 356 -24.87 5.54 -16.25
CA VAL A 356 -23.73 6.21 -15.60
C VAL A 356 -22.44 6.04 -16.41
N LEU A 357 -22.22 4.86 -16.99
CA LEU A 357 -21.03 4.56 -17.81
C LEU A 357 -21.06 5.26 -19.19
N VAL A 358 -22.22 5.30 -19.86
CA VAL A 358 -22.37 5.90 -21.19
C VAL A 358 -22.53 7.42 -21.10
N GLY A 359 -23.27 7.94 -20.11
CA GLY A 359 -23.40 9.39 -19.86
C GLY A 359 -22.09 10.02 -19.37
N GLY A 360 -21.36 9.32 -18.49
CA GLY A 360 -20.02 9.73 -18.05
C GLY A 360 -19.00 9.66 -19.19
N GLY A 361 -19.05 8.60 -20.01
CA GLY A 361 -18.15 8.43 -21.16
C GLY A 361 -18.37 9.45 -22.28
N TRP A 362 -19.61 9.83 -22.58
CA TRP A 362 -19.93 10.79 -23.66
C TRP A 362 -19.63 12.25 -23.28
N TRP A 363 -19.80 12.60 -21.99
CA TRP A 363 -19.45 13.95 -21.47
C TRP A 363 -17.93 14.16 -21.35
N LEU A 364 -17.17 13.11 -21.01
CA LEU A 364 -15.70 13.14 -20.98
C LEU A 364 -15.07 13.23 -22.38
N TRP A 365 -15.68 12.62 -23.39
CA TRP A 365 -15.17 12.65 -24.77
C TRP A 365 -15.40 14.00 -25.48
N ALA A 366 -16.47 14.71 -25.13
CA ALA A 366 -16.86 15.97 -25.77
C ALA A 366 -16.05 17.21 -25.32
N GLN A 367 -15.23 17.13 -24.25
CA GLN A 367 -14.46 18.28 -23.74
C GLN A 367 -12.98 18.29 -24.15
N THR A 368 -12.45 17.25 -24.78
CA THR A 368 -11.04 17.21 -25.18
C THR A 368 -10.85 17.78 -26.58
N ALA A 369 -10.84 19.11 -26.68
CA ALA A 369 -10.36 19.83 -27.85
C ALA A 369 -9.37 20.93 -27.45
N GLN A 370 -8.11 20.67 -27.80
CA GLN A 370 -6.99 21.60 -28.00
C GLN A 370 -6.43 22.30 -26.75
N ALA A 371 -5.30 21.79 -26.26
CA ALA A 371 -4.35 22.55 -25.46
C ALA A 371 -3.04 22.69 -26.23
N ALA A 372 -2.56 23.93 -26.35
CA ALA A 372 -1.30 24.28 -26.99
C ALA A 372 -0.10 23.83 -26.15
N THR A 373 0.94 23.35 -26.84
CA THR A 373 2.26 23.04 -26.27
C THR A 373 3.12 24.31 -26.27
N SER A 374 3.76 24.61 -25.15
CA SER A 374 4.78 25.66 -25.03
C SER A 374 6.17 25.04 -25.17
N ASP A 375 7.02 25.56 -26.06
CA ASP A 375 8.35 25.01 -26.39
C ASP A 375 9.46 25.37 -25.37
N THR A 376 9.14 26.00 -24.23
CA THR A 376 10.14 26.53 -23.28
C THR A 376 10.25 25.67 -22.02
N ALA A 377 11.45 25.17 -21.74
CA ALA A 377 11.75 24.38 -20.53
C ALA A 377 11.59 25.20 -19.24
N LEU A 378 11.15 24.54 -18.17
CA LEU A 378 11.06 25.09 -16.82
C LEU A 378 12.45 25.55 -16.35
N VAL A 379 12.54 26.81 -15.90
CA VAL A 379 13.76 27.37 -15.33
C VAL A 379 13.80 27.04 -13.84
N VAL A 380 14.86 26.37 -13.39
CA VAL A 380 15.08 26.05 -11.98
C VAL A 380 15.61 27.28 -11.24
N PRO A 381 14.87 27.83 -10.26
CA PRO A 381 15.37 28.88 -9.37
C PRO A 381 16.59 28.36 -8.62
N GLY A 382 17.65 29.16 -8.47
CA GLY A 382 18.80 28.78 -7.62
C GLY A 382 20.15 28.65 -8.32
N GLY A 383 20.22 28.86 -9.64
CA GLY A 383 21.46 28.69 -10.37
C GLY A 383 21.93 27.23 -10.45
N HIS A 384 21.01 26.27 -10.35
CA HIS A 384 21.33 24.85 -10.43
C HIS A 384 21.59 24.43 -11.87
N LEU A 385 22.67 23.67 -12.07
CA LEU A 385 22.86 22.83 -13.24
C LEU A 385 22.72 21.38 -12.75
N TRP A 386 21.50 20.89 -12.46
CA TRP A 386 21.02 19.57 -12.90
C TRP A 386 19.84 18.91 -12.18
N ALA A 387 19.25 17.96 -12.92
CA ALA A 387 18.32 16.92 -12.50
C ALA A 387 18.93 15.84 -11.59
N SER A 388 18.69 15.97 -10.29
CA SER A 388 18.42 14.82 -9.42
C SER A 388 16.95 14.90 -8.96
N ALA A 389 16.37 13.78 -8.53
CA ALA A 389 14.98 13.76 -8.10
C ALA A 389 14.70 14.66 -6.88
N GLN A 390 15.71 14.99 -6.06
CA GLN A 390 15.53 15.74 -4.82
C GLN A 390 16.09 17.17 -4.87
N HIS A 391 16.75 17.57 -5.97
CA HIS A 391 17.37 18.91 -6.11
C HIS A 391 16.72 19.78 -7.17
N ASP A 392 16.07 19.15 -8.16
CA ASP A 392 15.12 19.86 -8.98
C ASP A 392 13.85 20.08 -8.15
N PHE A 393 13.48 21.34 -7.91
CA PHE A 393 12.29 21.68 -7.13
C PHE A 393 11.03 21.01 -7.67
N GLY A 394 10.92 20.77 -8.99
CA GLY A 394 9.82 20.02 -9.60
C GLY A 394 10.05 18.50 -9.67
N ALA A 395 11.26 18.03 -9.38
CA ALA A 395 11.73 16.65 -9.62
C ALA A 395 11.42 16.15 -11.04
N THR A 396 11.57 17.02 -12.04
CA THR A 396 11.29 16.74 -13.46
C THR A 396 12.26 15.71 -14.05
N LEU A 397 13.42 15.53 -13.38
CA LEU A 397 14.55 14.72 -13.83
C LEU A 397 15.12 15.16 -15.18
N TYR A 398 14.75 16.35 -15.67
CA TYR A 398 15.18 16.88 -16.94
C TYR A 398 16.27 17.94 -16.77
N THR A 399 17.21 17.97 -17.72
CA THR A 399 18.17 19.06 -17.89
C THR A 399 18.18 19.53 -19.33
N PRO A 400 18.38 20.83 -19.62
CA PRO A 400 18.67 21.27 -20.98
C PRO A 400 20.08 20.89 -21.44
N ALA A 401 21.00 20.62 -20.51
CA ALA A 401 22.40 20.40 -20.83
C ALA A 401 22.67 18.94 -21.21
N HIS A 402 23.63 18.72 -22.11
CA HIS A 402 23.95 17.39 -22.63
C HIS A 402 24.80 16.61 -21.63
N GLY A 403 24.44 15.35 -21.40
CA GLY A 403 25.23 14.46 -20.58
C GLY A 403 26.46 13.89 -21.31
N PRO A 404 27.21 13.00 -20.65
CA PRO A 404 28.48 12.51 -21.19
C PRO A 404 28.27 11.58 -22.39
N ALA A 405 29.06 11.80 -23.45
CA ALA A 405 29.06 10.95 -24.64
C ALA A 405 29.72 9.57 -24.40
N THR A 406 30.51 9.43 -23.32
CA THR A 406 31.22 8.20 -22.95
C THR A 406 30.97 7.87 -21.48
N GLY A 407 30.98 6.57 -21.15
CA GLY A 407 30.86 6.08 -19.78
C GLY A 407 32.18 6.10 -18.99
N GLU A 408 33.26 6.69 -19.53
CA GLU A 408 34.58 6.66 -18.90
C GLU A 408 34.59 7.43 -17.58
N ILE A 409 35.17 6.83 -16.54
CA ILE A 409 35.40 7.48 -15.25
C ILE A 409 36.58 8.43 -15.41
N ALA A 410 36.35 9.72 -15.24
CA ALA A 410 37.40 10.72 -15.30
C ALA A 410 38.14 10.84 -13.95
N TRP A 411 37.40 10.78 -12.85
CA TRP A 411 37.94 10.77 -11.50
C TRP A 411 36.92 10.16 -10.52
N SER A 412 37.42 9.74 -9.36
CA SER A 412 36.60 9.26 -8.24
C SER A 412 37.17 9.78 -6.92
N LEU A 413 36.29 10.12 -5.98
CA LEU A 413 36.61 10.50 -4.62
C LEU A 413 35.92 9.53 -3.67
N THR A 414 36.65 8.93 -2.73
CA THR A 414 36.07 8.01 -1.73
C THR A 414 36.27 8.58 -0.33
N GLU A 415 35.20 8.60 0.45
CA GLU A 415 35.22 8.95 1.87
C GLU A 415 34.65 7.82 2.72
N GLU A 416 35.46 7.26 3.61
CA GLU A 416 35.08 6.12 4.46
C GLU A 416 33.89 6.43 5.38
N ALA A 417 33.72 7.70 5.75
CA ALA A 417 32.60 8.16 6.58
C ALA A 417 31.28 8.31 5.81
N GLY A 418 31.26 7.98 4.51
CA GLY A 418 30.12 8.14 3.62
C GLY A 418 30.00 9.54 3.03
N LEU A 419 29.33 9.62 1.88
CA LEU A 419 28.98 10.85 1.19
C LEU A 419 27.45 10.94 1.03
N SER A 420 26.89 12.13 0.83
CA SER A 420 25.49 12.33 0.42
C SER A 420 25.36 12.35 -1.11
N GLY A 421 24.19 12.72 -1.66
CA GLY A 421 24.08 13.07 -3.07
C GLY A 421 24.86 14.35 -3.42
N PRO A 422 25.41 14.50 -4.64
CA PRO A 422 26.07 15.73 -5.04
C PRO A 422 25.06 16.76 -5.58
N VAL A 423 25.30 18.04 -5.32
CA VAL A 423 24.62 19.15 -6.03
C VAL A 423 25.65 19.91 -6.87
N VAL A 424 25.28 20.29 -8.09
CA VAL A 424 26.17 20.99 -9.03
C VAL A 424 25.62 22.39 -9.32
N ALA A 425 26.44 23.40 -9.07
CA ALA A 425 26.13 24.80 -9.35
C ALA A 425 26.37 25.16 -10.82
N GLN A 426 25.83 26.31 -11.25
CA GLN A 426 25.93 26.82 -12.61
C GLN A 426 27.36 27.04 -13.12
N ASP A 427 28.29 27.32 -12.22
CA ASP A 427 29.72 27.45 -12.50
C ASP A 427 30.46 26.10 -12.57
N GLY A 428 29.75 24.99 -12.36
CA GLY A 428 30.29 23.63 -12.34
C GLY A 428 30.81 23.19 -10.98
N MET A 429 30.72 24.03 -9.95
CA MET A 429 31.11 23.66 -8.59
C MET A 429 30.21 22.56 -8.04
N ILE A 430 30.79 21.57 -7.39
CA ILE A 430 30.11 20.42 -6.82
C ILE A 430 30.12 20.58 -5.30
N TYR A 431 28.94 20.52 -4.67
CA TYR A 431 28.82 20.50 -3.21
C TYR A 431 28.25 19.17 -2.75
N ILE A 432 28.85 18.60 -1.70
CA ILE A 432 28.47 17.28 -1.19
C ILE A 432 28.72 17.22 0.31
N ALA A 433 27.84 16.54 1.06
CA ALA A 433 28.06 16.31 2.48
C ALA A 433 28.85 15.01 2.70
N SER A 434 29.75 15.03 3.68
CA SER A 434 30.56 13.91 4.12
C SER A 434 30.29 13.62 5.60
N GLY A 435 30.27 12.35 5.99
CA GLY A 435 30.15 11.96 7.40
C GLY A 435 31.40 12.25 8.24
N LYS A 436 32.49 12.71 7.60
CA LYS A 436 33.74 13.07 8.25
C LYS A 436 33.50 14.08 9.38
N ASN A 437 34.10 13.83 10.55
CA ASN A 437 33.96 14.64 11.76
C ASN A 437 32.51 14.84 12.25
N GLY A 438 31.59 13.89 11.93
CA GLY A 438 30.17 13.99 12.27
C GLY A 438 29.33 14.74 11.24
N GLY A 439 29.94 15.32 10.20
CA GLY A 439 29.24 16.08 9.16
C GLY A 439 30.07 17.25 8.66
N THR A 440 30.63 17.13 7.46
CA THR A 440 31.42 18.17 6.79
C THR A 440 30.87 18.42 5.39
N LEU A 441 30.67 19.68 5.02
CA LEU A 441 30.33 20.07 3.65
C LEU A 441 31.61 20.25 2.84
N LEU A 442 31.69 19.62 1.67
CA LEU A 442 32.82 19.71 0.75
C LEU A 442 32.40 20.50 -0.50
N ALA A 443 33.29 21.37 -0.98
CA ALA A 443 33.16 21.99 -2.29
C ALA A 443 34.28 21.52 -3.20
N LEU A 444 33.92 21.03 -4.39
CA LEU A 444 34.85 20.50 -5.38
C LEU A 444 34.69 21.22 -6.72
N ASN A 445 35.79 21.36 -7.45
CA ASN A 445 35.74 21.79 -8.84
C ASN A 445 35.39 20.61 -9.78
N PRO A 446 35.08 20.86 -11.07
CA PRO A 446 34.82 19.79 -12.05
C PRO A 446 35.97 18.79 -12.26
N ALA A 447 37.18 19.12 -11.82
CA ALA A 447 38.35 18.23 -11.87
C ALA A 447 38.46 17.29 -10.66
N GLY A 448 37.60 17.46 -9.64
CA GLY A 448 37.57 16.65 -8.42
C GLY A 448 38.49 17.16 -7.31
N GLU A 449 39.05 18.37 -7.44
CA GLU A 449 39.87 18.98 -6.39
C GLU A 449 38.96 19.63 -5.33
N ILE A 450 39.20 19.30 -4.06
CA ILE A 450 38.52 19.92 -2.92
C ILE A 450 39.05 21.34 -2.75
N LEU A 451 38.18 22.33 -2.92
CA LEU A 451 38.53 23.74 -2.74
C LEU A 451 38.46 24.17 -1.28
N TRP A 452 37.45 23.69 -0.56
CA TRP A 452 37.28 23.94 0.87
C TRP A 452 36.44 22.85 1.55
N GLU A 453 36.61 22.74 2.87
CA GLU A 453 35.81 21.90 3.77
C GLU A 453 35.19 22.79 4.86
N ALA A 454 33.90 22.62 5.15
CA ALA A 454 33.21 23.35 6.19
C ALA A 454 32.49 22.40 7.16
N THR A 455 32.91 22.38 8.42
CA THR A 455 32.26 21.53 9.45
C THR A 455 30.88 22.07 9.79
N ALA A 456 29.87 21.19 9.79
CA ALA A 456 28.53 21.55 10.21
C ALA A 456 28.47 21.81 11.73
N PRO A 457 27.60 22.72 12.20
CA PRO A 457 27.43 22.97 13.65
C PRO A 457 26.96 21.76 14.44
N THR A 458 26.23 20.87 13.77
CA THR A 458 25.61 19.65 14.31
C THR A 458 25.84 18.48 13.35
N SER A 459 25.61 17.27 13.84
CA SER A 459 25.87 16.06 13.06
C SER A 459 24.95 15.99 11.83
N LEU A 460 25.55 16.00 10.64
CA LEU A 460 24.81 15.76 9.38
C LEU A 460 24.40 14.30 9.22
N ILE A 461 25.00 13.40 10.01
CA ILE A 461 24.66 11.98 10.04
C ILE A 461 23.27 11.82 10.64
N VAL A 462 22.36 11.24 9.87
CA VAL A 462 21.02 10.85 10.32
C VAL A 462 21.16 9.59 11.20
N PRO A 463 20.64 9.61 12.45
CA PRO A 463 20.77 8.47 13.36
C PRO A 463 20.16 7.18 12.81
N ARG A 464 20.88 6.07 13.00
CA ARG A 464 20.44 4.70 12.63
C ARG A 464 19.05 4.39 13.21
N THR A 465 18.19 3.79 12.41
CA THR A 465 16.77 3.54 12.78
C THR A 465 16.49 2.10 13.21
N ASN A 466 17.55 1.27 13.35
CA ASN A 466 17.50 -0.18 13.51
C ASN A 466 16.85 -0.91 12.33
N ASP A 467 16.90 -0.31 11.14
CA ASP A 467 16.40 -0.90 9.89
C ASP A 467 17.59 -1.53 9.15
N PRO A 468 17.62 -2.86 8.96
CA PRO A 468 18.78 -3.58 8.42
C PRO A 468 19.15 -3.22 6.97
N PHE A 469 18.30 -2.46 6.25
CA PHE A 469 18.62 -1.93 4.92
C PHE A 469 19.09 -0.46 4.94
N LEU A 470 18.63 0.34 5.92
CA LEU A 470 19.16 1.68 6.22
C LEU A 470 20.51 1.61 6.96
N ASP A 471 20.72 0.53 7.70
CA ASP A 471 21.81 0.33 8.65
C ASP A 471 22.69 -0.87 8.25
N GLY A 472 22.90 -1.09 6.94
CA GLY A 472 24.01 -1.91 6.51
C GLY A 472 25.30 -1.43 7.18
N ASP A 473 26.22 -2.34 7.55
CA ASP A 473 27.38 -1.99 8.38
C ASP A 473 28.18 -0.78 7.83
N ASN A 474 28.09 -0.49 6.51
CA ASN A 474 28.85 0.55 5.82
C ASN A 474 28.04 1.75 5.25
N PHE A 475 26.70 1.81 5.35
CA PHE A 475 25.94 2.94 4.78
C PHE A 475 25.70 4.03 5.84
N VAL A 476 25.98 5.29 5.49
CA VAL A 476 25.78 6.46 6.34
C VAL A 476 24.82 7.42 5.65
N LEU A 477 23.65 7.64 6.26
CA LEU A 477 22.65 8.56 5.73
C LEU A 477 23.02 9.99 6.11
N LEU A 478 23.15 10.86 5.10
CA LEU A 478 23.55 12.26 5.23
C LEU A 478 22.53 13.14 4.51
N GLY A 479 22.24 14.32 5.07
CA GLY A 479 21.44 15.33 4.39
C GLY A 479 22.09 15.76 3.07
N THR A 480 21.33 15.74 1.99
CA THR A 480 21.82 16.13 0.67
C THR A 480 21.71 17.65 0.50
N PRO A 481 22.77 18.34 0.07
CA PRO A 481 22.75 19.81 -0.05
C PRO A 481 21.85 20.32 -1.19
N ALA A 482 21.38 21.55 -1.05
CA ALA A 482 20.69 22.33 -2.07
C ALA A 482 21.30 23.73 -2.19
N LEU A 483 20.98 24.47 -3.25
CA LEU A 483 21.50 25.81 -3.53
C LEU A 483 20.38 26.83 -3.56
N THR A 484 20.68 28.06 -3.14
CA THR A 484 19.78 29.21 -3.31
C THR A 484 20.15 30.03 -4.54
N GLU A 485 19.30 30.97 -4.97
CA GLU A 485 19.61 31.88 -6.10
C GLU A 485 20.87 32.71 -5.86
N ALA A 486 21.21 32.95 -4.59
CA ALA A 486 22.43 33.64 -4.19
C ALA A 486 23.68 32.73 -4.15
N GLY A 487 23.53 31.44 -4.48
CA GLY A 487 24.59 30.43 -4.41
C GLY A 487 24.87 29.91 -3.00
N GLU A 488 23.98 30.18 -2.02
CA GLU A 488 24.16 29.65 -0.67
C GLU A 488 23.85 28.15 -0.64
N ILE A 489 24.64 27.38 0.10
CA ILE A 489 24.50 25.94 0.23
C ILE A 489 23.69 25.61 1.48
N LEU A 490 22.50 25.04 1.27
CA LEU A 490 21.60 24.57 2.32
C LEU A 490 21.85 23.10 2.59
N VAL A 491 22.07 22.72 3.85
CA VAL A 491 22.21 21.32 4.25
C VAL A 491 21.46 21.07 5.55
N ALA A 492 20.67 20.00 5.58
CA ALA A 492 19.92 19.61 6.76
C ALA A 492 20.69 18.58 7.59
N ASP A 493 20.58 18.68 8.91
CA ASP A 493 21.26 17.77 9.83
C ASP A 493 20.38 16.56 10.21
N GLY A 494 20.97 15.60 10.95
CA GLY A 494 20.27 14.38 11.38
C GLY A 494 19.08 14.61 12.32
N THR A 495 18.94 15.81 12.87
CA THR A 495 17.85 16.23 13.77
C THR A 495 16.79 17.09 13.10
N GLY A 496 16.92 17.30 11.78
CA GLY A 496 16.02 18.11 10.99
C GLY A 496 16.26 19.62 11.14
N SER A 497 17.39 20.05 11.70
CA SER A 497 17.81 21.47 11.64
C SER A 497 18.41 21.76 10.26
N LEU A 498 18.37 23.03 9.83
CA LEU A 498 18.87 23.43 8.51
C LEU A 498 19.97 24.50 8.64
N HIS A 499 21.07 24.29 7.93
CA HIS A 499 22.23 25.19 7.94
C HIS A 499 22.46 25.77 6.54
N ALA A 500 22.78 27.05 6.47
CA ALA A 500 23.17 27.71 5.24
C ALA A 500 24.63 28.15 5.27
N PHE A 501 25.36 27.84 4.21
CA PHE A 501 26.75 28.21 4.01
C PHE A 501 26.88 29.13 2.80
N SER A 502 27.84 30.05 2.83
CA SER A 502 28.20 30.82 1.65
C SER A 502 28.96 29.95 0.63
N PRO A 503 29.06 30.37 -0.65
CA PRO A 503 29.94 29.73 -1.62
C PRO A 503 31.41 29.58 -1.19
N ALA A 504 31.85 30.37 -0.19
CA ALA A 504 33.18 30.32 0.39
C ALA A 504 33.29 29.39 1.61
N GLY A 505 32.24 28.65 1.95
CA GLY A 505 32.23 27.69 3.07
C GLY A 505 32.00 28.31 4.45
N THR A 506 31.60 29.58 4.54
CA THR A 506 31.30 30.24 5.83
C THR A 506 29.84 30.07 6.21
N LEU A 507 29.56 29.65 7.46
CA LEU A 507 28.20 29.53 7.98
C LEU A 507 27.51 30.90 8.01
N ARG A 508 26.34 31.01 7.38
CA ARG A 508 25.51 32.21 7.30
C ARG A 508 24.48 32.26 8.42
N TRP A 509 23.66 31.21 8.50
CA TRP A 509 22.58 31.09 9.45
C TRP A 509 22.28 29.62 9.74
N THR A 510 21.55 29.38 10.83
CA THR A 510 21.07 28.05 11.21
C THR A 510 19.65 28.17 11.73
N PHE A 511 18.76 27.40 11.11
CA PHE A 511 17.43 27.14 11.64
C PHE A 511 17.50 25.91 12.55
N ILE A 512 17.19 26.10 13.83
CA ILE A 512 17.16 25.00 14.81
C ILE A 512 15.74 24.41 14.81
N ASN A 513 15.63 23.11 14.55
CA ASN A 513 14.37 22.41 14.65
C ASN A 513 13.90 22.38 16.12
N PRO A 514 12.73 22.96 16.46
CA PRO A 514 12.25 22.98 17.84
C PRO A 514 11.88 21.59 18.37
N GLN A 515 11.68 20.60 17.49
CA GLN A 515 11.41 19.21 17.84
C GLN A 515 12.36 18.30 17.06
N PRO A 516 13.57 18.02 17.61
CA PRO A 516 14.57 17.18 16.97
C PRO A 516 13.97 15.85 16.48
N GLU A 517 14.00 15.65 15.18
CA GLU A 517 13.41 14.50 14.48
C GLU A 517 14.25 14.16 13.28
N ASN A 518 14.30 12.87 12.89
CA ASN A 518 15.09 12.47 11.74
C ASN A 518 14.64 13.21 10.48
N LEU A 519 15.64 13.73 9.75
CA LEU A 519 15.47 14.27 8.41
C LEU A 519 14.81 13.23 7.51
N LEU A 520 13.79 13.66 6.78
CA LEU A 520 13.05 12.81 5.84
C LEU A 520 13.17 13.34 4.41
N LEU A 521 13.03 14.65 4.22
CA LEU A 521 13.02 15.29 2.91
C LEU A 521 14.11 16.35 2.88
N ASN A 522 15.02 16.20 1.92
CA ASN A 522 16.10 17.16 1.67
C ASN A 522 15.54 18.52 1.25
N PRO A 523 16.27 19.62 1.50
CA PRO A 523 15.82 20.95 1.15
C PRO A 523 15.65 21.13 -0.36
N ILE A 524 14.55 21.74 -0.76
CA ILE A 524 14.33 22.29 -2.10
C ILE A 524 14.12 23.80 -1.99
N VAL A 525 14.59 24.53 -3.00
CA VAL A 525 14.42 25.98 -3.09
C VAL A 525 13.44 26.29 -4.20
N GLY A 526 12.39 27.02 -3.86
CA GLY A 526 11.35 27.45 -4.77
C GLY A 526 11.57 28.85 -5.36
N PRO A 527 10.67 29.28 -6.25
CA PRO A 527 10.62 30.66 -6.71
C PRO A 527 10.56 31.64 -5.52
N GLU A 528 11.17 32.82 -5.66
CA GLU A 528 11.27 33.84 -4.59
C GLU A 528 12.14 33.44 -3.38
N GLY A 529 12.95 32.37 -3.51
CA GLY A 529 13.93 31.96 -2.50
C GLY A 529 13.32 31.27 -1.27
N HIS A 530 12.08 30.79 -1.38
CA HIS A 530 11.43 30.02 -0.31
C HIS A 530 12.00 28.61 -0.22
N ILE A 531 12.30 28.16 1.00
CA ILE A 531 12.94 26.87 1.24
C ILE A 531 11.89 25.91 1.81
N TYR A 532 11.82 24.70 1.26
CA TYR A 532 10.93 23.64 1.73
C TYR A 532 11.73 22.37 2.02
N TYR A 533 11.53 21.78 3.19
CA TYR A 533 12.15 20.50 3.57
C TYR A 533 11.27 19.81 4.62
N GLY A 534 11.59 18.59 5.03
CA GLY A 534 10.72 17.83 5.94
C GLY A 534 11.44 16.84 6.83
N THR A 535 10.85 16.61 8.00
CA THR A 535 11.20 15.54 8.95
C THR A 535 10.13 14.44 8.90
N LEU A 536 10.29 13.41 9.74
CA LEU A 536 9.33 12.31 9.86
C LEU A 536 7.88 12.76 10.02
N ASN A 537 7.63 13.84 10.78
CA ASN A 537 6.27 14.28 11.10
C ASN A 537 5.86 15.62 10.48
N TYR A 538 6.82 16.43 10.02
CA TYR A 538 6.56 17.81 9.64
C TYR A 538 7.20 18.21 8.32
N ILE A 539 6.52 19.09 7.58
CA ILE A 539 7.12 19.91 6.52
C ILE A 539 7.32 21.32 7.06
N PHE A 540 8.46 21.88 6.71
CA PHE A 540 8.85 23.23 7.05
C PHE A 540 8.90 24.07 5.78
N SER A 541 8.39 25.30 5.88
CA SER A 541 8.71 26.36 4.92
C SER A 541 9.48 27.46 5.64
N LEU A 542 10.66 27.78 5.11
CA LEU A 542 11.47 28.90 5.56
C LEU A 542 11.53 29.98 4.47
N ASN A 543 11.81 31.22 4.87
CA ASN A 543 12.21 32.25 3.93
C ASN A 543 13.71 32.14 3.59
N ALA A 544 14.20 32.96 2.66
CA ALA A 544 15.60 32.95 2.23
C ALA A 544 16.59 33.22 3.38
N GLU A 545 16.16 33.94 4.42
CA GLU A 545 16.98 34.23 5.60
C GLU A 545 16.93 33.14 6.69
N GLY A 546 16.24 32.01 6.45
CA GLY A 546 16.16 30.88 7.38
C GLY A 546 15.09 31.02 8.48
N ASN A 547 14.21 32.01 8.40
CA ASN A 547 13.10 32.18 9.33
C ASN A 547 11.91 31.28 8.97
N LEU A 548 11.32 30.65 9.99
CA LEU A 548 10.15 29.80 9.82
C LEU A 548 8.91 30.59 9.39
N ARG A 549 8.36 30.26 8.21
CA ARG A 549 7.08 30.79 7.72
C ARG A 549 5.93 29.99 8.28
N TRP A 550 5.99 28.68 8.12
CA TRP A 550 5.00 27.75 8.67
C TRP A 550 5.60 26.36 8.81
N ARG A 551 4.94 25.56 9.67
CA ARG A 551 5.13 24.12 9.76
C ARG A 551 3.79 23.43 9.59
N ALA A 552 3.75 22.36 8.81
CA ALA A 552 2.55 21.57 8.59
C ALA A 552 2.84 20.10 8.93
N PRO A 553 1.89 19.36 9.52
CA PRO A 553 2.01 17.91 9.60
C PRO A 553 2.15 17.32 8.20
N LEU A 554 2.97 16.27 8.05
CA LEU A 554 3.11 15.56 6.79
C LEU A 554 1.71 15.08 6.32
N PRO A 555 1.20 15.54 5.15
CA PRO A 555 -0.21 15.41 4.77
C PRO A 555 -0.62 14.00 4.31
N THR A 556 0.34 13.07 4.21
CA THR A 556 0.09 11.72 3.70
C THR A 556 0.45 10.67 4.75
N TYR A 557 -0.39 9.63 4.82
CA TYR A 557 0.00 8.33 5.37
C TYR A 557 0.64 7.45 4.28
N SER A 558 0.83 7.98 3.05
CA SER A 558 1.63 7.33 2.02
C SER A 558 3.07 7.54 2.37
N TYR A 559 3.63 6.52 2.98
CA TYR A 559 4.92 6.62 3.59
C TYR A 559 6.08 6.34 2.64
N MET A 560 5.83 6.22 1.33
CA MET A 560 6.83 6.54 0.31
C MET A 560 7.34 7.95 0.66
N GLN A 561 8.59 8.15 1.13
CA GLN A 561 9.13 9.52 1.35
C GLN A 561 8.75 10.33 0.11
N PRO A 562 7.85 11.31 0.26
CA PRO A 562 7.36 12.04 -0.89
C PRO A 562 8.51 12.89 -1.37
N ILE A 563 9.03 12.63 -2.57
CA ILE A 563 9.89 13.61 -3.22
C ILE A 563 9.10 14.91 -3.26
N LEU A 564 9.63 15.95 -2.63
CA LEU A 564 9.02 17.27 -2.64
C LEU A 564 9.04 17.77 -4.08
N ARG A 565 7.85 18.03 -4.63
CA ARG A 565 7.71 18.56 -5.99
C ARG A 565 6.95 19.86 -5.94
N LEU A 566 7.66 20.97 -5.98
CA LEU A 566 7.08 22.28 -6.04
C LEU A 566 6.67 22.61 -7.48
N SER A 567 5.45 23.12 -7.65
CA SER A 567 4.92 23.54 -8.94
C SER A 567 5.73 24.70 -9.50
N ALA A 568 5.74 24.84 -10.84
CA ALA A 568 6.49 25.87 -11.55
C ALA A 568 6.22 27.30 -11.04
N ASP A 569 4.99 27.57 -10.61
CA ASP A 569 4.54 28.85 -10.06
C ASP A 569 4.81 29.01 -8.54
N GLY A 570 5.37 28.00 -7.88
CA GLY A 570 5.66 27.99 -6.44
C GLY A 570 4.42 27.90 -5.54
N ARG A 571 3.21 27.79 -6.11
CA ARG A 571 1.94 27.84 -5.36
C ARG A 571 1.62 26.52 -4.67
N TYR A 572 2.04 25.40 -5.24
CA TYR A 572 1.68 24.07 -4.78
C TYR A 572 2.90 23.17 -4.56
N LEU A 573 2.94 22.51 -3.42
CA LEU A 573 3.92 21.50 -3.07
C LEU A 573 3.25 20.12 -3.19
N ALA A 574 3.64 19.35 -4.19
CA ALA A 574 3.20 17.99 -4.41
C ALA A 574 3.93 17.00 -3.50
N PHE A 575 3.12 16.13 -2.91
CA PHE A 575 3.47 14.99 -2.07
C PHE A 575 2.77 13.76 -2.63
N GLN A 576 3.32 13.17 -3.69
CA GLN A 576 2.69 12.03 -4.39
C GLN A 576 1.22 12.29 -4.74
N GLU A 577 0.28 11.80 -3.93
CA GLU A 577 -1.15 11.94 -4.14
C GLU A 577 -1.73 13.27 -3.65
N ALA A 578 -0.98 14.16 -3.00
CA ALA A 578 -1.51 15.42 -2.45
C ALA A 578 -0.79 16.66 -2.98
N LEU A 579 -1.51 17.76 -3.18
CA LEU A 579 -0.98 19.09 -3.41
C LEU A 579 -1.28 19.96 -2.19
N LEU A 580 -0.24 20.47 -1.55
CA LEU A 580 -0.31 21.40 -0.44
C LEU A 580 -0.12 22.83 -0.96
N ASP A 581 -0.99 23.73 -0.58
CA ASP A 581 -0.86 25.16 -0.90
C ASP A 581 0.23 25.78 -0.01
N THR A 582 1.25 26.36 -0.66
CA THR A 582 2.44 26.88 0.02
C THR A 582 2.19 28.17 0.81
N THR A 583 1.06 28.83 0.60
CA THR A 583 0.68 30.06 1.33
C THR A 583 -0.15 29.74 2.56
N THR A 584 -1.08 28.79 2.46
CA THR A 584 -2.00 28.43 3.55
C THR A 584 -1.53 27.27 4.40
N ALA A 585 -0.53 26.51 3.93
CA ALA A 585 -0.04 25.28 4.55
C ALA A 585 -1.13 24.20 4.70
N LYS A 586 -2.12 24.19 3.80
CA LYS A 586 -3.23 23.23 3.78
C LYS A 586 -3.23 22.44 2.48
N ILE A 587 -3.74 21.22 2.55
CA ILE A 587 -3.96 20.38 1.36
C ILE A 587 -5.02 21.05 0.50
N ALA A 588 -4.65 21.45 -0.72
CA ALA A 588 -5.54 22.03 -1.71
C ALA A 588 -6.22 20.95 -2.54
N PHE A 589 -5.47 19.92 -2.95
CA PHE A 589 -5.97 18.82 -3.77
C PHE A 589 -5.41 17.49 -3.28
N THR A 590 -6.19 16.43 -3.44
CA THR A 590 -5.76 15.05 -3.20
C THR A 590 -6.26 14.20 -4.37
N ALA A 591 -5.36 13.41 -4.94
CA ALA A 591 -5.65 12.45 -5.97
C ALA A 591 -6.51 11.31 -5.39
N ASN A 592 -7.20 10.57 -6.26
CA ASN A 592 -8.23 9.64 -5.82
C ASN A 592 -7.65 8.34 -5.28
N THR A 593 -6.40 8.00 -5.64
CA THR A 593 -5.72 6.79 -5.14
C THR A 593 -4.28 7.09 -4.74
N SER A 594 -3.74 6.30 -3.80
CA SER A 594 -2.35 6.42 -3.32
C SER A 594 -1.28 5.95 -4.32
N ILE A 595 -1.71 5.43 -5.47
CA ILE A 595 -0.82 5.02 -6.57
C ILE A 595 -0.66 6.17 -7.58
N GLU A 596 -1.60 7.12 -7.55
CA GLU A 596 -1.54 8.33 -8.36
C GLU A 596 -0.50 9.27 -7.80
N MET A 597 0.29 9.86 -8.69
CA MET A 597 1.41 10.72 -8.32
C MET A 597 1.35 11.99 -9.13
N TYR A 598 1.33 13.13 -8.46
CA TYR A 598 1.56 14.43 -9.08
C TYR A 598 3.01 14.50 -9.56
N VAL A 599 3.18 14.82 -10.83
CA VAL A 599 4.45 14.94 -11.54
C VAL A 599 4.53 16.37 -12.05
N MET A 600 5.64 17.07 -11.81
CA MET A 600 5.87 18.35 -12.47
C MET A 600 6.61 18.06 -13.77
N GLY A 601 6.07 18.54 -14.88
CA GLY A 601 6.70 18.42 -16.18
C GLY A 601 7.79 19.47 -16.36
N ALA A 602 8.82 19.13 -17.13
CA ALA A 602 9.84 20.07 -17.55
C ALA A 602 9.31 21.14 -18.51
N ASP A 603 8.07 21.02 -18.99
CA ASP A 603 7.30 22.04 -19.69
C ASP A 603 6.61 23.05 -18.76
N GLY A 604 6.85 22.94 -17.45
CA GLY A 604 6.30 23.82 -16.42
C GLY A 604 4.85 23.52 -16.03
N LYS A 605 4.28 22.41 -16.52
CA LYS A 605 2.90 22.02 -16.22
C LYS A 605 2.85 21.00 -15.09
N THR A 606 1.71 20.98 -14.38
CA THR A 606 1.44 19.96 -13.36
C THR A 606 0.69 18.80 -14.01
N TYR A 607 1.12 17.57 -13.73
CA TYR A 607 0.51 16.35 -14.23
C TYR A 607 0.09 15.45 -13.07
N LEU A 608 -0.93 14.64 -13.29
CA LEU A 608 -1.27 13.51 -12.43
C LEU A 608 -1.04 12.21 -13.20
N ARG A 609 -0.09 11.41 -12.73
CA ARG A 609 0.17 10.08 -13.26
C ARG A 609 -0.78 9.07 -12.64
N LYS A 610 -1.63 8.44 -13.45
CA LYS A 610 -2.54 7.37 -13.07
C LYS A 610 -2.18 6.09 -13.83
N GLN A 611 -1.38 5.22 -13.22
CA GLN A 611 -0.90 3.99 -13.87
C GLN A 611 -0.26 4.29 -15.25
N SER A 612 -0.87 3.83 -16.34
CA SER A 612 -0.46 4.04 -17.74
C SER A 612 -0.90 5.38 -18.36
N VAL A 613 -1.51 6.27 -17.57
CA VAL A 613 -2.02 7.56 -18.02
C VAL A 613 -1.27 8.69 -17.33
N MET A 614 -0.97 9.75 -18.07
CA MET A 614 -0.49 11.03 -17.56
C MET A 614 -1.51 12.09 -17.97
N GLU A 615 -2.11 12.76 -17.00
CA GLU A 615 -3.14 13.78 -17.21
C GLU A 615 -2.59 15.15 -16.81
N GLU A 616 -2.68 16.15 -17.69
CA GLU A 616 -2.36 17.53 -17.35
C GLU A 616 -3.44 18.09 -16.41
N TRP A 617 -3.00 18.69 -15.31
CA TRP A 617 -3.86 19.34 -14.32
C TRP A 617 -3.65 20.85 -14.40
N GLN A 618 -4.66 21.54 -14.92
CA GLN A 618 -4.70 23.00 -14.93
C GLN A 618 -5.48 23.45 -13.70
N ILE A 619 -4.75 23.91 -12.69
CA ILE A 619 -5.33 24.33 -11.41
C ILE A 619 -5.90 25.75 -11.57
N THR A 620 -7.18 25.91 -11.26
CA THR A 620 -7.90 27.19 -11.24
C THR A 620 -8.32 27.53 -9.81
N ASP A 621 -8.70 28.79 -9.56
CA ASP A 621 -9.13 29.23 -8.23
C ASP A 621 -10.42 28.54 -7.71
N THR A 622 -11.14 27.80 -8.56
CA THR A 622 -12.38 27.08 -8.21
C THR A 622 -12.29 25.56 -8.28
N GLY A 623 -11.13 25.00 -8.69
CA GLY A 623 -10.93 23.55 -8.90
C GLY A 623 -9.80 23.27 -9.91
N ALA A 624 -9.58 22.02 -10.29
CA ALA A 624 -8.63 21.66 -11.34
C ALA A 624 -9.37 21.16 -12.59
N SER A 625 -9.06 21.73 -13.77
CA SER A 625 -9.48 21.15 -15.04
C SER A 625 -8.45 20.12 -15.50
N ILE A 626 -8.93 18.92 -15.78
CA ILE A 626 -8.10 17.78 -16.20
C ILE A 626 -8.11 17.73 -17.73
N VAL A 627 -6.93 17.84 -18.33
CA VAL A 627 -6.73 17.64 -19.76
C VAL A 627 -5.91 16.36 -19.94
N PRO A 628 -6.49 15.26 -20.45
CA PRO A 628 -5.72 14.05 -20.75
C PRO A 628 -4.61 14.37 -21.75
N SER A 629 -3.36 14.05 -21.43
CA SER A 629 -2.21 14.37 -22.28
C SER A 629 -1.60 13.12 -22.91
N VAL A 630 -1.39 12.05 -22.13
CA VAL A 630 -0.78 10.81 -22.63
C VAL A 630 -1.43 9.56 -22.03
N LYS A 631 -1.76 8.58 -22.87
CA LYS A 631 -2.29 7.27 -22.44
C LYS A 631 -1.58 6.13 -23.18
N LEU A 632 -1.02 5.18 -22.43
CA LEU A 632 -0.40 3.98 -22.99
C LEU A 632 -1.41 2.84 -23.13
N ASP A 633 -1.30 2.06 -24.21
CA ASP A 633 -2.02 0.79 -24.36
C ASP A 633 -1.22 -0.34 -23.67
N GLU A 634 -1.60 -0.66 -22.44
CA GLU A 634 -0.93 -1.67 -21.61
C GLU A 634 -0.92 -3.08 -22.24
N ARG A 635 -1.96 -3.42 -23.02
CA ARG A 635 -2.08 -4.75 -23.64
C ARG A 635 -1.19 -4.86 -24.87
N ALA A 636 -1.16 -3.81 -25.70
CA ALA A 636 -0.26 -3.76 -26.86
C ALA A 636 1.22 -3.81 -26.44
N LEU A 637 1.54 -3.21 -25.28
CA LEU A 637 2.90 -3.10 -24.76
C LEU A 637 3.36 -4.27 -23.88
N ASN A 638 2.49 -5.27 -23.65
CA ASN A 638 2.74 -6.43 -22.79
C ASN A 638 3.20 -6.04 -21.36
N ILE A 639 2.62 -4.98 -20.80
CA ILE A 639 3.02 -4.42 -19.49
C ILE A 639 2.27 -5.12 -18.32
N ASN A 640 1.33 -6.04 -18.58
CA ASN A 640 0.64 -6.88 -17.58
C ASN A 640 0.16 -6.12 -16.32
N PHE A 641 -0.49 -4.95 -16.50
CA PHE A 641 -1.01 -4.12 -15.40
C PHE A 641 0.02 -3.65 -14.36
N ARG A 642 1.31 -3.58 -14.74
CA ARG A 642 2.35 -3.02 -13.85
C ARG A 642 2.11 -1.54 -13.66
N ILE A 643 2.38 -1.06 -12.45
CA ILE A 643 2.39 0.36 -12.12
C ILE A 643 3.78 0.90 -12.48
N PRO A 644 3.91 2.01 -13.21
CA PRO A 644 5.21 2.60 -13.47
C PRO A 644 5.84 3.05 -12.14
N PHE A 645 7.12 2.75 -11.98
CA PHE A 645 7.91 3.16 -10.84
C PHE A 645 8.08 4.67 -10.83
N ASN A 646 8.49 5.25 -11.96
CA ASN A 646 8.70 6.69 -12.12
C ASN A 646 8.15 7.18 -13.48
N GLY A 647 8.06 8.48 -13.68
CA GLY A 647 7.68 9.08 -14.95
C GLY A 647 7.82 10.61 -14.92
N GLY A 648 7.93 11.20 -16.10
CA GLY A 648 8.14 12.63 -16.28
C GLY A 648 7.68 13.10 -17.66
N VAL A 649 7.69 14.41 -17.88
CA VAL A 649 7.34 15.04 -19.15
C VAL A 649 8.45 15.98 -19.58
N THR A 650 8.91 15.90 -20.83
CA THR A 650 9.93 16.79 -21.39
C THR A 650 9.33 18.15 -21.78
N PRO A 651 10.14 19.20 -22.01
CA PRO A 651 9.64 20.50 -22.44
C PRO A 651 8.80 20.47 -23.73
N GLN A 652 9.01 19.46 -24.56
CA GLN A 652 8.27 19.24 -25.81
C GLN A 652 6.89 18.58 -25.58
N GLY A 653 6.49 18.34 -24.32
CA GLY A 653 5.27 17.64 -23.97
C GLY A 653 5.33 16.12 -24.22
N ARG A 654 6.52 15.51 -24.25
CA ARG A 654 6.65 14.05 -24.40
C ARG A 654 6.75 13.40 -23.03
N ALA A 655 5.86 12.46 -22.74
CA ALA A 655 5.89 11.72 -21.48
C ALA A 655 6.80 10.50 -21.57
N TRP A 656 7.45 10.17 -20.47
CA TRP A 656 8.19 8.92 -20.30
C TRP A 656 7.74 8.20 -19.03
N PHE A 657 7.71 6.87 -19.10
CA PHE A 657 7.29 6.00 -18.01
C PHE A 657 8.37 4.94 -17.78
N LEU A 658 8.84 4.82 -16.54
CA LEU A 658 9.76 3.76 -16.14
C LEU A 658 8.98 2.64 -15.46
N TYR A 659 9.02 1.45 -16.05
CA TYR A 659 8.55 0.21 -15.44
C TYR A 659 9.76 -0.57 -14.96
N SER A 660 10.09 -0.45 -13.68
CA SER A 660 11.22 -1.14 -13.06
C SER A 660 10.74 -2.02 -11.93
N THR A 661 11.24 -3.25 -11.88
CA THR A 661 10.96 -4.21 -10.81
C THR A 661 12.23 -4.93 -10.39
N GLY A 662 12.19 -5.61 -9.25
CA GLY A 662 13.28 -6.47 -8.79
C GLY A 662 13.51 -7.73 -9.62
N PHE A 663 12.58 -8.09 -10.51
CA PHE A 663 12.46 -9.46 -11.04
C PHE A 663 12.56 -9.56 -12.56
N ASP A 664 12.34 -8.46 -13.30
CA ASP A 664 12.40 -8.41 -14.76
C ASP A 664 13.25 -7.25 -15.26
N SER A 665 13.68 -7.33 -16.52
CA SER A 665 14.33 -6.23 -17.23
C SER A 665 13.45 -4.98 -17.20
N PRO A 666 13.94 -3.87 -16.64
CA PRO A 666 13.21 -2.62 -16.59
C PRO A 666 13.00 -2.08 -18.00
N ARG A 667 11.91 -1.34 -18.18
CA ARG A 667 11.55 -0.76 -19.47
C ARG A 667 11.20 0.70 -19.32
N ILE A 668 11.78 1.54 -20.17
CA ILE A 668 11.35 2.93 -20.34
C ILE A 668 10.48 3.01 -21.58
N ILE A 669 9.35 3.69 -21.45
CA ILE A 669 8.37 3.87 -22.52
C ILE A 669 8.20 5.36 -22.74
N TRP A 670 8.49 5.80 -23.96
CA TRP A 670 8.33 7.18 -24.40
C TRP A 670 7.07 7.32 -25.26
N GLN A 671 6.27 8.34 -24.98
CA GLN A 671 5.03 8.60 -25.71
C GLN A 671 4.80 10.11 -25.81
N ALA A 672 4.65 10.61 -27.04
CA ALA A 672 4.27 12.00 -27.26
C ALA A 672 2.75 12.19 -27.12
N VAL A 673 2.33 13.38 -26.69
CA VAL A 673 0.94 13.81 -26.70
C VAL A 673 0.41 13.73 -28.14
N ASN A 674 -0.57 12.86 -28.39
CA ASN A 674 -1.18 12.55 -29.69
C ASN A 674 -0.39 11.65 -30.66
N SER A 675 0.70 11.00 -30.24
CA SER A 675 1.31 9.92 -31.03
C SER A 675 0.58 8.60 -30.81
N GLU A 676 0.47 7.75 -31.82
CA GLU A 676 -0.06 6.37 -31.69
C GLU A 676 1.04 5.33 -31.43
N SER A 677 2.31 5.67 -31.64
CA SER A 677 3.42 4.71 -31.53
C SER A 677 4.35 5.03 -30.34
N PRO A 678 4.34 4.20 -29.28
CA PRO A 678 5.32 4.30 -28.20
C PRO A 678 6.72 3.89 -28.66
N GLU A 679 7.75 4.59 -28.17
CA GLU A 679 9.15 4.17 -28.31
C GLU A 679 9.59 3.44 -27.03
N LEU A 680 10.21 2.27 -27.17
CA LEU A 680 10.51 1.35 -26.07
C LEU A 680 12.02 1.19 -25.88
N ILE A 681 12.47 1.25 -24.63
CA ILE A 681 13.86 1.01 -24.25
C ILE A 681 13.85 -0.11 -23.20
N ASP A 682 14.38 -1.28 -23.56
CA ASP A 682 14.62 -2.37 -22.62
C ASP A 682 16.00 -2.18 -21.96
N ILE A 683 16.02 -2.06 -20.63
CA ILE A 683 17.22 -1.88 -19.83
C ILE A 683 17.78 -3.26 -19.46
N SER A 684 19.11 -3.40 -19.56
CA SER A 684 19.77 -4.69 -19.38
C SER A 684 19.76 -5.20 -17.94
N THR A 685 19.69 -4.30 -16.95
CA THR A 685 19.82 -4.62 -15.52
C THR A 685 18.52 -4.41 -14.74
N ALA A 686 18.14 -5.42 -13.96
CA ALA A 686 17.01 -5.36 -13.03
C ALA A 686 17.16 -4.26 -11.98
N SER A 687 16.05 -3.74 -11.47
CA SER A 687 16.02 -2.65 -10.48
C SER A 687 16.72 -1.35 -10.91
N SER A 688 16.80 -1.07 -12.22
CA SER A 688 17.32 0.21 -12.72
C SER A 688 16.32 1.34 -12.56
N ASN A 689 16.83 2.50 -12.13
CA ASN A 689 16.08 3.74 -12.03
C ASN A 689 16.60 4.75 -13.07
N VAL A 690 15.77 5.71 -13.46
CA VAL A 690 16.17 6.84 -14.30
C VAL A 690 16.78 7.90 -13.38
N LEU A 691 18.04 8.20 -13.61
CA LEU A 691 18.79 9.23 -12.87
C LEU A 691 18.48 10.62 -13.41
N ALA A 692 18.50 10.77 -14.73
CA ALA A 692 18.24 12.02 -15.42
C ALA A 692 17.88 11.76 -16.90
N VAL A 693 17.25 12.77 -17.50
CA VAL A 693 16.95 12.89 -18.93
C VAL A 693 17.58 14.20 -19.42
N ASP A 694 18.36 14.16 -20.49
CA ASP A 694 18.97 15.37 -21.05
C ASP A 694 18.16 16.05 -22.17
N GLY A 695 18.65 17.19 -22.66
CA GLY A 695 18.01 17.98 -23.71
C GLY A 695 17.93 17.28 -25.07
N GLN A 696 18.64 16.15 -25.26
CA GLN A 696 18.52 15.28 -26.43
C GLN A 696 17.64 14.06 -26.17
N GLU A 697 16.93 14.04 -25.04
CA GLU A 697 16.11 12.92 -24.56
C GLU A 697 16.92 11.62 -24.41
N VAL A 698 18.19 11.75 -24.01
CA VAL A 698 18.99 10.62 -23.55
C VAL A 698 18.61 10.33 -22.10
N SER A 699 18.23 9.08 -21.84
CA SER A 699 17.95 8.59 -20.49
C SER A 699 19.21 7.97 -19.88
N TYR A 700 19.58 8.44 -18.69
CA TYR A 700 20.69 7.91 -17.90
C TYR A 700 20.11 7.05 -16.79
N THR A 701 20.55 5.80 -16.70
CA THR A 701 19.93 4.78 -15.85
C THR A 701 21.00 4.05 -15.04
N CYS A 702 20.72 3.71 -13.79
CA CYS A 702 21.59 2.86 -12.97
C CYS A 702 20.74 1.95 -12.09
N ASN A 703 21.26 0.78 -11.73
CA ASN A 703 20.62 -0.07 -10.74
C ASN A 703 20.65 0.57 -9.34
N SER A 704 19.48 0.64 -8.71
CA SER A 704 19.26 1.26 -7.41
C SER A 704 19.03 0.24 -6.29
N ARG A 705 19.39 -1.02 -6.51
CA ARG A 705 19.36 -2.09 -5.50
C ARG A 705 20.61 -2.95 -5.60
N PRO A 706 20.97 -3.69 -4.54
CA PRO A 706 22.04 -4.67 -4.59
C PRO A 706 21.74 -5.73 -5.65
N VAL A 707 22.47 -5.69 -6.75
CA VAL A 707 22.47 -6.72 -7.80
C VAL A 707 23.93 -7.13 -8.01
N ALA A 708 24.18 -8.27 -8.65
CA ALA A 708 25.52 -8.85 -8.77
C ALA A 708 26.60 -7.86 -9.30
N GLN A 709 26.20 -6.81 -10.04
CA GLN A 709 27.06 -5.73 -10.52
C GLN A 709 26.31 -4.38 -10.52
N THR A 710 26.95 -3.30 -10.09
CA THR A 710 26.43 -1.93 -10.24
C THR A 710 26.68 -1.44 -11.67
N LEU A 711 25.65 -1.37 -12.50
CA LEU A 711 25.73 -0.96 -13.90
C LEU A 711 24.93 0.31 -14.13
N CYS A 712 25.58 1.28 -14.75
CA CYS A 712 24.96 2.47 -15.29
C CYS A 712 25.01 2.49 -16.81
N GLU A 713 23.95 2.95 -17.45
CA GLU A 713 23.80 2.93 -18.89
C GLU A 713 23.11 4.21 -19.37
N ALA A 714 23.50 4.68 -20.56
CA ALA A 714 22.83 5.77 -21.26
C ALA A 714 22.16 5.25 -22.53
N TYR A 715 20.89 5.60 -22.71
CA TYR A 715 20.09 5.19 -23.87
C TYR A 715 19.48 6.40 -24.58
N ARG A 716 19.63 6.44 -25.90
CA ARG A 716 18.82 7.30 -26.75
C ARG A 716 17.38 6.81 -26.77
N ARG A 717 16.45 7.73 -27.05
CA ARG A 717 15.01 7.48 -27.14
C ARG A 717 14.62 6.28 -28.02
N ASN A 718 15.34 6.09 -29.13
CA ASN A 718 15.15 4.98 -30.07
C ASN A 718 15.63 3.60 -29.55
N GLY A 719 16.05 3.49 -28.29
CA GLY A 719 16.59 2.28 -27.67
C GLY A 719 18.07 2.04 -27.94
N GLN A 720 18.76 2.90 -28.70
CA GLN A 720 20.19 2.77 -28.92
C GLN A 720 20.97 3.10 -27.64
N ARG A 721 21.69 2.12 -27.11
CA ARG A 721 22.63 2.32 -26.00
C ARG A 721 23.84 3.12 -26.46
N ILE A 722 24.15 4.21 -25.76
CA ILE A 722 25.32 5.08 -26.01
C ILE A 722 26.55 4.50 -25.32
N TRP A 723 26.42 4.20 -24.02
CA TRP A 723 27.48 3.59 -23.21
C TRP A 723 26.88 2.78 -22.06
N ALA A 724 27.69 1.88 -21.52
CA ALA A 724 27.43 1.14 -20.30
C ALA A 724 28.71 1.13 -19.46
N GLN A 725 28.62 1.53 -18.20
CA GLN A 725 29.74 1.58 -17.26
C GLN A 725 29.42 0.72 -16.05
N ASN A 726 30.31 -0.22 -15.77
CA ASN A 726 30.23 -1.10 -14.62
C ASN A 726 31.11 -0.57 -13.48
N PHE A 727 30.55 -0.48 -12.28
CA PHE A 727 31.21 0.02 -11.07
C PHE A 727 31.50 -1.09 -10.06
N GLY A 728 30.96 -2.30 -10.23
CA GLY A 728 31.06 -3.40 -9.28
C GLY A 728 31.97 -4.54 -9.74
N GLN A 729 32.68 -5.16 -8.80
CA GLN A 729 33.08 -6.56 -8.95
C GLN A 729 31.85 -7.45 -8.73
N GLU A 730 31.85 -8.68 -9.25
CA GLU A 730 30.78 -9.64 -8.92
C GLU A 730 30.61 -9.72 -7.39
N PHE A 731 29.36 -9.58 -6.92
CA PHE A 731 28.93 -9.70 -5.52
C PHE A 731 29.10 -8.47 -4.58
N SER A 732 29.31 -7.25 -5.08
CA SER A 732 29.21 -6.06 -4.20
C SER A 732 27.74 -5.73 -3.86
N VAL A 733 27.49 -5.32 -2.61
CA VAL A 733 26.15 -4.92 -2.12
C VAL A 733 25.85 -3.44 -2.44
N ASP A 734 26.80 -2.76 -3.08
CA ASP A 734 26.77 -1.31 -3.27
C ASP A 734 25.87 -0.89 -4.43
N PHE A 735 25.11 0.20 -4.24
CA PHE A 735 24.22 0.76 -5.25
C PHE A 735 24.34 2.28 -5.33
N ILE A 736 23.86 2.85 -6.43
CA ILE A 736 23.82 4.31 -6.61
C ILE A 736 22.63 4.86 -5.84
N PHE A 737 22.88 5.80 -4.93
CA PHE A 737 21.83 6.44 -4.12
C PHE A 737 21.72 7.95 -4.35
N GLY A 738 22.73 8.61 -4.92
CA GLY A 738 22.67 10.00 -5.36
C GLY A 738 23.28 10.21 -6.74
N ALA A 739 22.78 11.18 -7.50
CA ALA A 739 23.35 11.53 -8.80
C ALA A 739 23.02 12.95 -9.21
N ALA A 740 23.97 13.60 -9.88
CA ALA A 740 23.76 14.86 -10.57
C ALA A 740 24.41 14.75 -11.95
N LEU A 741 23.64 14.94 -13.00
CA LEU A 741 24.23 15.03 -14.33
C LEU A 741 24.88 16.46 -14.45
N ALA A 742 25.78 16.73 -15.39
CA ALA A 742 26.55 17.99 -15.54
C ALA A 742 26.99 18.14 -17.02
N PRO A 743 27.35 19.33 -17.57
CA PRO A 743 27.60 19.43 -19.00
C PRO A 743 28.74 18.49 -19.37
N ASN A 744 28.47 17.52 -20.25
CA ASN A 744 29.38 16.44 -20.60
C ASN A 744 29.84 15.56 -19.42
N ARG A 745 29.10 15.57 -18.30
CA ARG A 745 29.46 14.94 -17.03
C ARG A 745 28.27 14.24 -16.37
N LEU A 746 28.52 13.14 -15.66
CA LEU A 746 27.55 12.52 -14.75
C LEU A 746 28.24 12.20 -13.43
N TYR A 747 27.80 12.83 -12.35
CA TYR A 747 28.28 12.58 -11.00
C TYR A 747 27.38 11.56 -10.31
N LEU A 748 27.96 10.50 -9.77
CA LEU A 748 27.21 9.42 -9.09
C LEU A 748 27.80 9.17 -7.70
N THR A 749 26.95 9.04 -6.69
CA THR A 749 27.37 8.63 -5.35
C THR A 749 26.85 7.24 -5.03
N ARG A 750 27.78 6.43 -4.55
CA ARG A 750 27.56 5.02 -4.21
C ARG A 750 27.62 4.81 -2.70
N THR A 751 26.85 3.85 -2.22
CA THR A 751 26.66 3.58 -0.78
C THR A 751 27.93 3.29 0.02
N ASP A 752 29.04 2.98 -0.65
CA ASP A 752 30.37 2.81 -0.05
C ASP A 752 31.10 4.15 0.22
N GLY A 753 30.44 5.29 -0.03
CA GLY A 753 31.04 6.61 0.13
C GLY A 753 31.90 7.05 -1.05
N THR A 754 31.77 6.42 -2.23
CA THR A 754 32.48 6.84 -3.44
C THR A 754 31.62 7.73 -4.33
N LEU A 755 32.13 8.92 -4.66
CA LEU A 755 31.65 9.83 -5.70
C LEU A 755 32.44 9.58 -7.00
N PHE A 756 31.75 9.25 -8.09
CA PHE A 756 32.31 9.07 -9.43
C PHE A 756 31.93 10.24 -10.33
N ALA A 757 32.89 10.71 -11.13
CA ALA A 757 32.62 11.63 -12.24
C ALA A 757 32.84 10.92 -13.58
N ILE A 758 31.75 10.76 -14.33
CA ILE A 758 31.72 10.08 -15.63
C ILE A 758 31.73 11.12 -16.75
N GLY A 759 32.43 10.83 -17.84
CA GLY A 759 32.56 11.69 -19.00
C GLY A 759 33.77 12.62 -18.92
N LYS A 760 34.22 13.08 -20.10
CA LYS A 760 35.34 14.01 -20.23
C LYS A 760 34.81 15.44 -20.35
N LEU A 761 35.50 16.39 -19.73
CA LEU A 761 35.35 17.80 -20.12
C LEU A 761 35.91 17.91 -21.55
N GLU A 762 35.12 18.41 -22.49
CA GLU A 762 35.69 18.90 -23.75
C GLU A 762 36.65 20.04 -23.39
N GLN A 763 37.88 19.97 -23.90
CA GLN A 763 38.92 20.97 -23.67
C GLN A 763 38.61 22.29 -24.38
#